data_AF-A0A3B8PPI0-F1
#
_entry.id   AF-A0A3B8PPI0-F1
#
_cell.length_a   1.000
_cell.length_b   1.000
_cell.length_c   1.000
_cell.angle_alpha   90.00
_cell.angle_beta   90.00
_cell.angle_gamma   90.00
#
_symmetry.space_group_name_H-M   'P 1'
#
loop_
_entity.id
_entity.type
_entity.pdbx_description
1 polymer ?
#
loop_
_entity_poly.entity_id
_entity_poly.type
_entity_poly.pdbx_seq_one_letter_code
_entity_poly.pdbx_strand_id
1 'polypeptide(L)'
;MTCSIGDLTIGCDGNRLLMTPRKHNRFSRRTGFMSAITTRCLVLSSCLSMLLTSSLAAADWPTWRHDPERSGTTSETLPATLNLAWSRQLATPQPAWPEDPRIGFDLVPEPIVVGRTLYLASTRTDSVTAYDTRTGKRKWRVYADGPVRFAPLVADGHVVFGSDDGCVYAVDAATGKSLWTYRAAPAIRKVLGNDRLISVWPVRGGPVLDGNLVRFTAGVWPFEGAFLCAIDLATGQPAEIYGPADFEPQHAVRTLRDLTPQGYLALTSRKLYIPCGRAVAACLDLKTNQFVSHTYSTSNTTNYHVVAQGRWLFHGSIAYDTATKTTLGTRNHKPVTTPTRAFVAENGQVVAYDLQNPKKVTGKDRRGRNVTSTVLTKLWSVANASVQKVPAGNAYKKFLAANPLAIDLKAGKRLYGHQGSLLFAVDPPAAGKPGQVTWKTTITGTPGSQIAADGRLFVTTREGQLLCFSAEKGPGNVSESVADAKPAASPRAASILKTAGSDSGFGLVLGIGDGSLVEALARQSHLRLICVDPDPARIDALRRRLDRLGLYGHRVAALAADPLNCGLPPYIANVITSESLEWAGGPDNGPKLARLVFGCLRPYGGTAALSIPGDGSAAFLKQVTGMKLPGAQTSMSDGLAVVRREGALPGAADWTHEYGDPSNSLMSQDQLVRAPLGVLWFGGPASDGSLFYNRHFWGPSMAVIDGRMILQGPGKLSAVDVYTGRILWQTPLVDDENYRAGRRGNDFEKSLAGFHFLAVRDGIYLVHKGRILKIDPASGKQLAVFAPSKKGDTWGRIRVQGDLLIGTIHRVQGKRGRVPTELQVLNRQTGKLIWKHTAEMTVPLVAVSSDTLYCLDGILEGLFKDWARRGLVPKSDPVRYLKAFDLKTGKLKWKYTTDLVVTWMNYSTDHDVLMASNKKGMVAYRGGDGEELWRKYSEGKGFLGHPESYWDRVIVSGNRVIDQRGPGKAYNILTGEPILRRDPITGKEVPWEFTKSGHHCNYAIASPHLLTFRAASAGFTDVETGNTARLQGFRSGCRNSLIPANGVLNSPNFAHGCVCGYSLFTSLAFTHVPRAEMWSYSALKPSDSSVKRLGVNLGAPGDRMAKDGTLWLDYPSVGGSSPDVRITAKGKPRTFRQHTSLVTAKDHGWVASSGVTGLQTLTIRLDKTAKAPRSYTVRLHFCEPDDVKPGQRVFDVRLGGKSVLEEFDVMATTRTRHKAVVREFKKVAAASELTIDLVARTGIPLLNGVEIVAED
;
A
#
# COMPACT_ATOMS: atom_id res chain seq x y z
N MET A 1 -25.17 -45.92 25.27
CA MET A 1 -25.26 -47.37 24.95
C MET A 1 -23.86 -47.79 24.55
N THR A 2 -23.11 -48.34 25.51
CA THR A 2 -22.75 -49.78 25.60
C THR A 2 -21.69 -50.15 24.56
N CYS A 3 -20.40 -50.14 24.89
CA CYS A 3 -19.62 -51.31 25.40
C CYS A 3 -18.60 -51.74 24.31
N SER A 4 -17.43 -52.34 24.58
CA SER A 4 -16.65 -52.53 25.81
C SER A 4 -15.27 -53.15 25.46
N ILE A 5 -14.20 -52.73 26.15
CA ILE A 5 -13.00 -53.50 26.62
C ILE A 5 -12.20 -54.40 25.64
N GLY A 6 -10.85 -54.40 25.79
CA GLY A 6 -9.96 -55.39 25.18
C GLY A 6 -8.45 -55.13 25.40
N ASP A 7 -7.96 -55.26 26.64
CA ASP A 7 -6.55 -55.11 27.04
C ASP A 7 -5.59 -56.12 26.36
N LEU A 8 -4.36 -55.77 25.94
CA LEU A 8 -3.13 -55.42 26.70
C LEU A 8 -2.44 -56.66 27.34
N THR A 9 -1.21 -56.97 26.91
CA THR A 9 -0.16 -57.52 27.81
C THR A 9 1.25 -57.29 27.25
N ILE A 10 2.17 -56.92 28.13
CA ILE A 10 3.60 -56.72 27.88
C ILE A 10 4.36 -57.80 28.65
N GLY A 11 5.47 -58.32 28.10
CA GLY A 11 6.42 -59.16 28.82
C GLY A 11 7.86 -58.77 28.49
N CYS A 12 8.59 -58.23 29.46
CA CYS A 12 10.02 -57.96 29.38
C CYS A 12 10.83 -59.16 29.87
N ASP A 13 12.01 -59.43 29.28
CA ASP A 13 13.32 -59.28 29.95
C ASP A 13 14.46 -60.07 29.28
N GLY A 14 15.70 -59.56 29.44
CA GLY A 14 16.73 -60.41 30.06
C GLY A 14 17.77 -61.19 29.21
N ASN A 15 18.70 -60.48 28.58
CA ASN A 15 20.17 -60.72 28.68
C ASN A 15 20.89 -62.01 28.17
N ARG A 16 22.09 -61.76 27.58
CA ARG A 16 23.38 -62.53 27.60
C ARG A 16 23.68 -63.74 26.68
N LEU A 17 24.61 -63.47 25.75
CA LEU A 17 25.97 -64.07 25.56
C LEU A 17 26.23 -65.57 25.25
N LEU A 18 27.19 -65.74 24.31
CA LEU A 18 28.20 -66.81 24.14
C LEU A 18 27.88 -68.14 23.38
N MET A 19 28.27 -68.12 22.10
CA MET A 19 29.25 -69.01 21.44
C MET A 19 29.07 -70.56 21.33
N THR A 20 29.46 -71.05 20.13
CA THR A 20 30.21 -72.30 19.82
C THR A 20 29.48 -73.68 19.76
N PRO A 21 30.05 -74.75 19.12
CA PRO A 21 31.07 -74.84 18.02
C PRO A 21 31.03 -76.08 17.05
N ARG A 22 32.12 -76.25 16.25
CA ARG A 22 32.74 -77.54 15.72
C ARG A 22 32.08 -78.16 14.46
N LYS A 23 32.74 -78.89 13.53
CA LYS A 23 34.16 -79.31 13.25
C LYS A 23 34.27 -79.85 11.78
N HIS A 24 35.39 -80.15 11.09
CA HIS A 24 36.86 -79.97 11.23
C HIS A 24 37.59 -80.29 9.89
N ASN A 25 38.93 -80.13 9.83
CA ASN A 25 39.98 -81.00 9.17
C ASN A 25 40.67 -80.40 7.91
N ARG A 26 41.92 -80.76 7.51
CA ARG A 26 43.15 -81.21 8.23
C ARG A 26 44.39 -81.15 7.30
N PHE A 27 45.57 -80.73 7.81
CA PHE A 27 46.96 -81.01 7.33
C PHE A 27 47.41 -80.49 5.93
N SER A 28 48.71 -80.23 5.61
CA SER A 28 50.00 -80.33 6.34
C SER A 28 51.05 -79.23 5.93
N ARG A 29 52.35 -79.38 6.31
CA ARG A 29 53.48 -78.40 6.17
C ARG A 29 54.53 -78.83 5.11
N ARG A 30 55.29 -77.89 4.48
CA ARG A 30 56.79 -77.76 4.56
C ARG A 30 57.46 -76.81 3.53
N THR A 31 58.40 -75.99 4.02
CA THR A 31 59.72 -75.50 3.49
C THR A 31 60.06 -75.36 1.99
N GLY A 32 60.76 -74.25 1.62
CA GLY A 32 61.98 -74.35 0.77
C GLY A 32 62.27 -73.30 -0.33
N PHE A 33 63.15 -72.33 -0.03
CA PHE A 33 64.24 -71.75 -0.88
C PHE A 33 64.06 -71.22 -2.34
N MET A 34 64.49 -69.94 -2.51
CA MET A 34 65.48 -69.41 -3.47
C MET A 34 65.09 -68.62 -4.76
N SER A 35 65.85 -67.54 -4.93
CA SER A 35 66.20 -66.76 -6.15
C SER A 35 65.19 -65.78 -6.77
N ALA A 36 65.73 -64.66 -7.24
CA ALA A 36 65.05 -63.53 -7.87
C ALA A 36 65.21 -63.58 -9.40
N ILE A 37 64.38 -62.82 -10.15
CA ILE A 37 64.82 -61.96 -11.28
C ILE A 37 63.67 -61.10 -11.86
N THR A 38 63.98 -59.80 -12.07
CA THR A 38 63.34 -58.77 -12.93
C THR A 38 61.85 -58.38 -12.85
N THR A 39 61.63 -57.14 -12.38
CA THR A 39 61.14 -56.00 -13.20
C THR A 39 59.83 -56.13 -14.00
N ARG A 40 58.70 -55.73 -13.38
CA ARG A 40 57.65 -54.81 -13.93
C ARG A 40 56.40 -54.78 -13.03
N CYS A 41 56.42 -54.01 -11.94
CA CYS A 41 55.19 -53.70 -11.18
C CYS A 41 55.32 -52.43 -10.32
N LEU A 42 55.60 -51.28 -10.95
CA LEU A 42 55.72 -49.98 -10.26
C LEU A 42 55.17 -48.81 -11.11
N VAL A 43 54.02 -49.04 -11.75
CA VAL A 43 53.25 -47.99 -12.48
C VAL A 43 51.74 -48.06 -12.18
N LEU A 44 51.14 -49.25 -11.96
CA LEU A 44 49.68 -49.36 -11.82
C LEU A 44 49.09 -48.93 -10.46
N SER A 45 49.85 -48.88 -9.36
CA SER A 45 49.33 -48.41 -8.06
C SER A 45 49.34 -46.89 -7.89
N SER A 46 49.96 -46.15 -8.81
CA SER A 46 50.01 -44.67 -8.78
C SER A 46 48.88 -44.02 -9.58
N CYS A 47 48.27 -44.74 -10.54
CA CYS A 47 47.19 -44.22 -11.37
C CYS A 47 45.78 -44.44 -10.78
N LEU A 48 45.57 -45.46 -9.94
CA LEU A 48 44.25 -45.72 -9.35
C LEU A 48 43.93 -44.82 -8.14
N SER A 49 44.96 -44.26 -7.49
CA SER A 49 44.83 -43.30 -6.38
C SER A 49 44.50 -41.87 -6.84
N MET A 50 44.63 -41.57 -8.14
CA MET A 50 44.29 -40.26 -8.73
C MET A 50 42.87 -40.20 -9.32
N LEU A 51 42.13 -41.32 -9.34
CA LEU A 51 40.73 -41.37 -9.83
C LEU A 51 39.67 -41.23 -8.73
N LEU A 52 40.09 -41.10 -7.47
CA LEU A 52 39.27 -40.55 -6.39
C LEU A 52 39.44 -39.02 -6.30
N THR A 53 39.28 -38.32 -7.43
CA THR A 53 38.75 -36.97 -7.35
C THR A 53 37.35 -37.09 -6.77
N SER A 54 37.21 -36.81 -5.49
CA SER A 54 35.91 -36.54 -4.89
C SER A 54 35.30 -35.42 -5.72
N SER A 55 34.28 -35.76 -6.51
CA SER A 55 33.42 -34.78 -7.14
C SER A 55 32.65 -34.11 -6.02
N LEU A 56 33.27 -33.09 -5.41
CA LEU A 56 32.62 -32.15 -4.53
C LEU A 56 31.36 -31.69 -5.25
N ALA A 57 30.21 -32.16 -4.76
CA ALA A 57 28.94 -31.76 -5.31
C ALA A 57 28.89 -30.23 -5.23
N ALA A 58 28.69 -29.58 -6.39
CA ALA A 58 28.65 -28.13 -6.45
C ALA A 58 27.57 -27.62 -5.49
N ALA A 59 27.87 -26.57 -4.74
CA ALA A 59 26.97 -26.10 -3.71
C ALA A 59 25.79 -25.36 -4.34
N ASP A 60 24.60 -25.62 -3.80
CA ASP A 60 23.37 -24.98 -4.23
C ASP A 60 23.28 -23.52 -3.75
N TRP A 61 22.40 -22.77 -4.41
CA TRP A 61 21.97 -21.43 -4.02
C TRP A 61 20.42 -21.42 -3.99
N PRO A 62 19.78 -22.08 -3.01
CA PRO A 62 18.35 -22.44 -3.05
C PRO A 62 17.37 -21.28 -2.82
N THR A 63 17.84 -20.12 -2.35
CA THR A 63 16.99 -18.96 -2.05
C THR A 63 17.74 -17.65 -2.27
N TRP A 64 17.03 -16.51 -2.25
CA TRP A 64 17.65 -15.19 -2.34
C TRP A 64 18.75 -15.01 -1.29
N ARG A 65 19.94 -14.60 -1.74
CA ARG A 65 21.16 -14.51 -0.93
C ARG A 65 21.52 -15.81 -0.18
N HIS A 66 21.41 -16.95 -0.89
CA HIS A 66 21.87 -18.29 -0.53
C HIS A 66 21.06 -19.00 0.57
N ASP A 67 20.83 -18.35 1.71
CA ASP A 67 20.29 -18.97 2.93
C ASP A 67 19.19 -18.12 3.59
N PRO A 68 18.47 -18.64 4.62
CA PRO A 68 17.44 -17.87 5.34
C PRO A 68 17.97 -16.63 6.08
N GLU A 69 19.26 -16.62 6.47
CA GLU A 69 19.94 -15.47 7.11
C GLU A 69 20.25 -14.33 6.11
N ARG A 70 20.20 -14.63 4.81
CA ARG A 70 20.52 -13.76 3.67
C ARG A 70 22.01 -13.41 3.59
N SER A 71 22.86 -14.33 4.02
CA SER A 71 24.30 -14.12 4.20
C SER A 71 25.03 -13.76 2.90
N GLY A 72 24.58 -14.28 1.75
CA GLY A 72 25.28 -14.16 0.48
C GLY A 72 26.62 -14.92 0.44
N THR A 73 26.86 -15.88 1.34
CA THR A 73 28.06 -16.73 1.37
C THR A 73 27.74 -18.17 1.01
N THR A 74 28.41 -18.71 -0.01
CA THR A 74 28.40 -20.14 -0.35
C THR A 74 29.78 -20.79 -0.13
N SER A 75 29.79 -22.12 0.04
CA SER A 75 31.00 -22.96 0.02
C SER A 75 31.54 -23.19 -1.39
N GLU A 76 30.73 -22.97 -2.44
CA GLU A 76 31.09 -23.14 -3.85
C GLU A 76 32.42 -22.45 -4.17
N THR A 77 33.38 -23.17 -4.76
CA THR A 77 34.68 -22.59 -5.12
C THR A 77 34.79 -22.46 -6.63
N LEU A 78 34.55 -21.26 -7.13
CA LEU A 78 34.64 -20.96 -8.56
C LEU A 78 36.10 -20.98 -9.06
N PRO A 79 36.32 -21.34 -10.35
CA PRO A 79 37.62 -21.29 -11.02
C PRO A 79 38.38 -19.95 -10.87
N ALA A 80 39.70 -20.00 -11.05
CA ALA A 80 40.54 -18.79 -11.05
C ALA A 80 40.22 -17.85 -12.23
N THR A 81 39.92 -18.42 -13.40
CA THR A 81 39.54 -17.68 -14.61
C THR A 81 38.11 -18.03 -14.99
N LEU A 82 37.27 -17.01 -15.14
CA LEU A 82 35.88 -17.12 -15.58
C LEU A 82 35.70 -16.38 -16.91
N ASN A 83 35.16 -17.07 -17.90
CA ASN A 83 34.82 -16.55 -19.23
C ASN A 83 33.30 -16.50 -19.39
N LEU A 84 32.77 -15.57 -20.20
CA LEU A 84 31.35 -15.56 -20.52
C LEU A 84 31.01 -16.83 -21.32
N ALA A 85 30.28 -17.75 -20.69
CA ALA A 85 29.91 -19.03 -21.27
C ALA A 85 28.63 -18.90 -22.11
N TRP A 86 27.63 -18.20 -21.58
CA TRP A 86 26.42 -17.85 -22.31
C TRP A 86 25.75 -16.58 -21.79
N SER A 87 24.92 -15.96 -22.64
CA SER A 87 24.10 -14.78 -22.30
C SER A 87 22.65 -14.99 -22.75
N ARG A 88 21.70 -14.28 -22.13
CA ARG A 88 20.29 -14.23 -22.54
C ARG A 88 19.72 -12.86 -22.24
N GLN A 89 18.96 -12.31 -23.17
CA GLN A 89 18.15 -11.12 -22.95
C GLN A 89 16.74 -11.52 -22.47
N LEU A 90 16.30 -10.96 -21.34
CA LEU A 90 14.95 -11.05 -20.81
C LEU A 90 14.23 -9.70 -21.02
N ALA A 91 12.92 -9.68 -20.83
CA ALA A 91 12.20 -8.41 -20.77
C ALA A 91 12.65 -7.59 -19.54
N THR A 92 12.91 -6.30 -19.73
CA THR A 92 13.26 -5.35 -18.64
C THR A 92 12.20 -5.41 -17.52
N PRO A 93 12.59 -5.60 -16.25
CA PRO A 93 11.66 -5.66 -15.12
C PRO A 93 10.78 -4.42 -15.01
N GLN A 94 9.54 -4.61 -14.55
CA GLN A 94 8.64 -3.52 -14.20
C GLN A 94 8.45 -3.50 -12.67
N PRO A 95 9.25 -2.70 -11.93
CA PRO A 95 9.23 -2.72 -10.48
C PRO A 95 7.92 -2.19 -9.90
N ALA A 96 7.57 -2.65 -8.71
CA ALA A 96 6.38 -2.21 -7.99
C ALA A 96 6.47 -0.73 -7.58
N TRP A 97 7.67 -0.25 -7.27
CA TRP A 97 7.93 1.07 -6.69
C TRP A 97 9.14 1.74 -7.34
N PRO A 98 9.09 2.12 -8.63
CA PRO A 98 10.24 2.68 -9.37
C PRO A 98 10.85 3.92 -8.69
N GLU A 99 10.02 4.70 -8.00
CA GLU A 99 10.37 5.98 -7.37
C GLU A 99 10.95 5.88 -5.94
N ASP A 100 10.88 4.70 -5.28
CA ASP A 100 11.41 4.54 -3.92
C ASP A 100 12.55 3.49 -3.87
N PRO A 101 13.82 3.91 -3.85
CA PRO A 101 14.96 3.00 -3.79
C PRO A 101 15.05 2.20 -2.47
N ARG A 102 14.17 2.47 -1.49
CA ARG A 102 14.02 1.62 -0.29
C ARG A 102 13.06 0.46 -0.46
N ILE A 103 12.33 0.38 -1.57
CA ILE A 103 11.36 -0.69 -1.84
C ILE A 103 11.58 -1.34 -3.22
N GLY A 104 12.80 -1.23 -3.75
CA GLY A 104 13.22 -1.82 -5.03
C GLY A 104 13.59 -3.31 -4.97
N PHE A 105 12.75 -4.15 -4.36
CA PHE A 105 12.99 -5.60 -4.25
C PHE A 105 12.88 -6.35 -5.59
N ASP A 106 12.26 -5.72 -6.60
CA ASP A 106 11.97 -6.27 -7.93
C ASP A 106 12.58 -5.41 -9.07
N LEU A 107 13.65 -4.66 -8.76
CA LEU A 107 14.43 -3.88 -9.74
C LEU A 107 15.23 -4.75 -10.72
N VAL A 108 15.56 -5.99 -10.33
CA VAL A 108 16.23 -6.99 -11.17
C VAL A 108 15.53 -8.34 -11.01
N PRO A 109 15.60 -9.23 -12.01
CA PRO A 109 15.25 -10.63 -11.82
C PRO A 109 16.28 -11.25 -10.88
N GLU A 110 15.85 -11.78 -9.74
CA GLU A 110 16.74 -12.34 -8.71
C GLU A 110 16.87 -13.86 -8.91
N PRO A 111 18.04 -14.38 -9.34
CA PRO A 111 18.21 -15.80 -9.66
C PRO A 111 18.47 -16.65 -8.41
N ILE A 112 18.13 -17.93 -8.52
CA ILE A 112 18.56 -19.01 -7.61
C ILE A 112 18.98 -20.23 -8.44
N VAL A 113 19.78 -21.14 -7.87
CA VAL A 113 20.25 -22.35 -8.55
C VAL A 113 20.18 -23.54 -7.60
N VAL A 114 19.62 -24.67 -8.07
CA VAL A 114 19.70 -25.96 -7.38
C VAL A 114 20.06 -27.04 -8.39
N GLY A 115 21.11 -27.81 -8.08
CA GLY A 115 21.78 -28.70 -9.02
C GLY A 115 22.17 -27.96 -10.31
N ARG A 116 21.71 -28.49 -11.45
CA ARG A 116 21.95 -27.93 -12.79
C ARG A 116 20.77 -27.12 -13.32
N THR A 117 19.98 -26.50 -12.44
CA THR A 117 18.81 -25.70 -12.83
C THR A 117 18.83 -24.33 -12.15
N LEU A 118 18.77 -23.28 -12.96
CA LEU A 118 18.61 -21.90 -12.53
C LEU A 118 17.12 -21.52 -12.61
N TYR A 119 16.55 -20.98 -11.54
CA TYR A 119 15.15 -20.52 -11.51
C TYR A 119 15.10 -19.00 -11.43
N LEU A 120 14.13 -18.42 -12.16
CA LEU A 120 13.95 -16.98 -12.27
C LEU A 120 12.48 -16.57 -12.30
N ALA A 121 12.10 -15.66 -11.42
CA ALA A 121 10.80 -15.00 -11.41
C ALA A 121 10.73 -13.84 -12.43
N SER A 122 9.52 -13.49 -12.86
CA SER A 122 9.27 -12.42 -13.82
C SER A 122 8.05 -11.58 -13.43
N THR A 123 8.27 -10.27 -13.26
CA THR A 123 7.21 -9.26 -13.10
C THR A 123 6.55 -8.86 -14.42
N ARG A 124 7.14 -9.27 -15.55
CA ARG A 124 6.71 -8.93 -16.92
C ARG A 124 5.80 -9.96 -17.55
N THR A 125 5.99 -11.24 -17.22
CA THR A 125 5.29 -12.40 -17.80
C THR A 125 4.59 -13.26 -16.74
N ASP A 126 4.46 -12.75 -15.51
CA ASP A 126 3.72 -13.38 -14.40
C ASP A 126 4.10 -14.85 -14.19
N SER A 127 5.41 -15.13 -14.16
CA SER A 127 5.91 -16.50 -14.31
C SER A 127 7.17 -16.79 -13.50
N VAL A 128 7.39 -18.07 -13.19
CA VAL A 128 8.71 -18.62 -12.87
C VAL A 128 9.20 -19.46 -14.05
N THR A 129 10.46 -19.29 -14.42
CA THR A 129 11.13 -20.05 -15.50
C THR A 129 12.33 -20.81 -14.96
N ALA A 130 12.46 -22.07 -15.36
CA ALA A 130 13.65 -22.88 -15.13
C ALA A 130 14.54 -22.91 -16.38
N TYR A 131 15.84 -22.69 -16.20
CA TYR A 131 16.86 -22.75 -17.23
C TYR A 131 17.95 -23.77 -16.86
N ASP A 132 18.55 -24.38 -17.86
CA ASP A 132 19.76 -25.17 -17.71
C ASP A 132 20.99 -24.30 -17.46
N THR A 133 21.74 -24.58 -16.39
CA THR A 133 22.91 -23.80 -15.95
C THR A 133 24.04 -23.81 -16.97
N ARG A 134 24.19 -24.88 -17.75
CA ARG A 134 25.28 -25.04 -18.74
C ARG A 134 24.96 -24.41 -20.09
N THR A 135 23.71 -24.46 -20.51
CA THR A 135 23.30 -24.10 -21.88
C THR A 135 22.37 -22.89 -21.99
N GLY A 136 21.84 -22.36 -20.88
CA GLY A 136 20.88 -21.25 -20.88
C GLY A 136 19.53 -21.59 -21.54
N LYS A 137 19.31 -22.85 -21.95
CA LYS A 137 18.06 -23.32 -22.54
C LYS A 137 16.96 -23.42 -21.46
N ARG A 138 15.76 -22.99 -21.81
CA ARG A 138 14.57 -23.09 -20.94
C ARG A 138 14.15 -24.55 -20.81
N LYS A 139 14.07 -25.06 -19.57
CA LYS A 139 13.52 -26.39 -19.25
C LYS A 139 12.00 -26.34 -19.21
N TRP A 140 11.46 -25.45 -18.39
CA TRP A 140 10.02 -25.23 -18.24
C TRP A 140 9.69 -23.78 -17.82
N ARG A 141 8.42 -23.40 -17.95
CA ARG A 141 7.85 -22.13 -17.48
C ARG A 141 6.44 -22.36 -16.95
N VAL A 142 6.16 -21.78 -15.78
CA VAL A 142 4.87 -21.82 -15.08
C VAL A 142 4.35 -20.40 -14.90
N TYR A 143 3.05 -20.19 -15.04
CA TYR A 143 2.40 -18.88 -14.95
C TYR A 143 1.48 -18.79 -13.73
N ALA A 144 1.52 -17.64 -13.06
CA ALA A 144 0.58 -17.23 -12.02
C ALA A 144 -0.49 -16.28 -12.59
N ASP A 145 -1.43 -15.87 -11.74
CA ASP A 145 -2.51 -14.93 -12.07
C ASP A 145 -2.09 -13.45 -11.89
N GLY A 146 -0.80 -13.20 -11.59
CA GLY A 146 -0.22 -11.88 -11.45
C GLY A 146 1.31 -11.88 -11.30
N PRO A 147 1.93 -10.70 -11.16
CA PRO A 147 3.38 -10.56 -11.10
C PRO A 147 4.06 -11.38 -9.99
N VAL A 148 5.02 -12.21 -10.37
CA VAL A 148 5.93 -12.90 -9.42
C VAL A 148 7.15 -12.00 -9.20
N ARG A 149 7.29 -11.47 -7.98
CA ARG A 149 8.24 -10.36 -7.69
C ARG A 149 9.51 -10.76 -6.94
N PHE A 150 9.51 -11.90 -6.27
CA PHE A 150 10.61 -12.37 -5.45
C PHE A 150 11.27 -13.58 -6.08
N ALA A 151 12.55 -13.80 -5.81
CA ALA A 151 13.20 -15.06 -6.12
C ALA A 151 12.41 -16.23 -5.51
N PRO A 152 12.23 -17.35 -6.23
CA PRO A 152 11.66 -18.55 -5.65
C PRO A 152 12.55 -19.10 -4.51
N LEU A 153 11.96 -19.98 -3.71
CA LEU A 153 12.61 -20.81 -2.71
C LEU A 153 12.59 -22.26 -3.23
N VAL A 154 13.72 -22.97 -3.18
CA VAL A 154 13.77 -24.39 -3.54
C VAL A 154 14.22 -25.23 -2.37
N ALA A 155 13.42 -26.24 -2.03
CA ALA A 155 13.69 -27.23 -0.99
C ALA A 155 12.93 -28.52 -1.32
N ASP A 156 13.54 -29.69 -1.07
CA ASP A 156 12.92 -31.01 -1.19
C ASP A 156 12.13 -31.23 -2.49
N GLY A 157 12.70 -30.81 -3.63
CA GLY A 157 12.07 -30.92 -4.95
C GLY A 157 10.94 -29.91 -5.24
N HIS A 158 10.57 -29.05 -4.30
CA HIS A 158 9.56 -28.01 -4.47
C HIS A 158 10.20 -26.68 -4.88
N VAL A 159 9.63 -26.00 -5.87
CA VAL A 159 9.91 -24.59 -6.21
C VAL A 159 8.75 -23.74 -5.73
N VAL A 160 8.94 -23.01 -4.63
CA VAL A 160 7.91 -22.23 -3.95
C VAL A 160 8.04 -20.75 -4.27
N PHE A 161 6.96 -20.09 -4.67
CA PHE A 161 6.95 -18.66 -4.99
C PHE A 161 5.61 -17.97 -4.69
N GLY A 162 5.68 -16.70 -4.27
CA GLY A 162 4.52 -15.84 -4.02
C GLY A 162 4.22 -14.89 -5.17
N SER A 163 2.94 -14.61 -5.39
CA SER A 163 2.45 -13.74 -6.47
C SER A 163 1.64 -12.55 -5.96
N ASP A 164 1.61 -11.47 -6.75
CA ASP A 164 0.72 -10.33 -6.53
C ASP A 164 -0.78 -10.71 -6.64
N ASP A 165 -1.13 -11.88 -7.18
CA ASP A 165 -2.51 -12.42 -7.16
C ASP A 165 -2.99 -12.88 -5.76
N GLY A 166 -2.12 -12.85 -4.75
CA GLY A 166 -2.43 -13.20 -3.37
C GLY A 166 -2.31 -14.69 -3.04
N CYS A 167 -1.70 -15.48 -3.93
CA CYS A 167 -1.41 -16.89 -3.74
C CYS A 167 0.10 -17.16 -3.61
N VAL A 168 0.42 -18.28 -2.95
CA VAL A 168 1.73 -18.94 -2.99
C VAL A 168 1.56 -20.26 -3.72
N TYR A 169 2.48 -20.56 -4.62
CA TYR A 169 2.48 -21.76 -5.46
C TYR A 169 3.68 -22.61 -5.11
N ALA A 170 3.51 -23.95 -5.18
CA ALA A 170 4.63 -24.88 -5.29
C ALA A 170 4.51 -25.69 -6.58
N VAL A 171 5.63 -25.82 -7.29
CA VAL A 171 5.74 -26.67 -8.48
C VAL A 171 6.93 -27.62 -8.33
N ASP A 172 6.86 -28.78 -8.97
CA ASP A 172 7.96 -29.74 -9.01
C ASP A 172 9.19 -29.14 -9.73
N ALA A 173 10.36 -29.27 -9.12
CA ALA A 173 11.61 -28.70 -9.61
C ALA A 173 12.06 -29.27 -10.97
N ALA A 174 11.79 -30.55 -11.23
CA ALA A 174 12.19 -31.19 -12.47
C ALA A 174 11.29 -30.80 -13.66
N THR A 175 9.97 -30.75 -13.45
CA THR A 175 8.96 -30.67 -14.52
C THR A 175 8.15 -29.37 -14.55
N GLY A 176 8.11 -28.61 -13.47
CA GLY A 176 7.25 -27.43 -13.33
C GLY A 176 5.76 -27.77 -13.17
N LYS A 177 5.40 -29.04 -12.91
CA LYS A 177 4.00 -29.40 -12.61
C LYS A 177 3.58 -28.83 -11.25
N SER A 178 2.34 -28.32 -11.16
CA SER A 178 1.79 -27.84 -9.90
C SER A 178 1.72 -28.96 -8.87
N LEU A 179 2.21 -28.70 -7.66
CA LEU A 179 2.09 -29.58 -6.49
C LEU A 179 0.92 -29.10 -5.62
N TRP A 180 0.93 -27.82 -5.26
CA TRP A 180 -0.15 -27.17 -4.52
C TRP A 180 -0.20 -25.66 -4.78
N THR A 181 -1.34 -25.06 -4.47
CA THR A 181 -1.54 -23.59 -4.47
C THR A 181 -2.26 -23.19 -3.18
N TYR A 182 -1.66 -22.28 -2.42
CA TYR A 182 -2.23 -21.73 -1.19
C TYR A 182 -2.69 -20.28 -1.39
N ARG A 183 -3.99 -20.00 -1.18
CA ARG A 183 -4.53 -18.64 -1.22
C ARG A 183 -4.34 -17.96 0.13
N ALA A 184 -3.40 -17.03 0.21
CA ALA A 184 -3.15 -16.23 1.41
C ALA A 184 -4.09 -15.02 1.54
N ALA A 185 -4.68 -14.57 0.43
CA ALA A 185 -5.71 -13.53 0.43
C ALA A 185 -7.02 -14.04 1.10
N PRO A 186 -7.56 -13.35 2.12
CA PRO A 186 -8.73 -13.79 2.89
C PRO A 186 -10.07 -13.68 2.13
N ALA A 187 -10.07 -13.15 0.91
CA ALA A 187 -11.21 -13.13 0.00
C ALA A 187 -10.76 -12.91 -1.46
N ILE A 188 -11.65 -13.20 -2.41
CA ILE A 188 -11.46 -12.88 -3.82
C ILE A 188 -11.85 -11.41 -4.05
N ARG A 189 -10.88 -10.49 -3.95
CA ARG A 189 -11.05 -9.08 -4.32
C ARG A 189 -9.80 -8.57 -5.02
N LYS A 190 -9.97 -8.09 -6.26
CA LYS A 190 -8.90 -7.56 -7.09
C LYS A 190 -8.99 -6.03 -7.21
N VAL A 191 -7.87 -5.40 -7.50
CA VAL A 191 -7.69 -3.95 -7.71
C VAL A 191 -6.67 -3.70 -8.82
N LEU A 192 -6.66 -2.49 -9.38
CA LEU A 192 -5.55 -2.05 -10.23
C LEU A 192 -4.39 -1.58 -9.33
N GLY A 193 -3.48 -2.49 -9.03
CA GLY A 193 -2.31 -2.23 -8.18
C GLY A 193 -1.05 -2.23 -9.03
N ASN A 194 -0.33 -1.11 -9.04
CA ASN A 194 0.83 -0.88 -9.90
C ASN A 194 0.53 -1.13 -11.40
N ASP A 195 -0.62 -0.64 -11.85
CA ASP A 195 -1.03 -0.68 -13.28
C ASP A 195 -1.24 -2.11 -13.83
N ARG A 196 -1.55 -3.05 -12.92
CA ARG A 196 -1.87 -4.47 -13.17
C ARG A 196 -3.09 -4.87 -12.32
N LEU A 197 -3.92 -5.79 -12.82
CA LEU A 197 -5.01 -6.37 -12.03
C LEU A 197 -4.42 -7.40 -11.05
N ILE A 198 -4.45 -7.09 -9.76
CA ILE A 198 -3.83 -7.91 -8.70
C ILE A 198 -4.76 -8.06 -7.50
N SER A 199 -4.41 -8.89 -6.52
CA SER A 199 -5.15 -8.96 -5.25
C SER A 199 -4.98 -7.66 -4.44
N VAL A 200 -5.97 -7.32 -3.62
CA VAL A 200 -5.81 -6.32 -2.54
C VAL A 200 -4.73 -6.77 -1.54
N TRP A 201 -4.53 -8.08 -1.41
CA TRP A 201 -3.54 -8.71 -0.55
C TRP A 201 -2.47 -9.46 -1.36
N PRO A 202 -1.57 -8.74 -2.07
CA PRO A 202 -0.50 -9.37 -2.83
C PRO A 202 0.54 -10.00 -1.88
N VAL A 203 1.18 -11.10 -2.29
CA VAL A 203 2.28 -11.69 -1.51
C VAL A 203 3.55 -10.87 -1.74
N ARG A 204 3.91 -10.02 -0.77
CA ARG A 204 5.06 -9.11 -0.87
C ARG A 204 6.09 -9.21 0.27
N GLY A 205 5.92 -10.14 1.20
CA GLY A 205 7.04 -10.69 1.95
C GLY A 205 7.49 -11.98 1.28
N GLY A 206 8.65 -11.97 0.63
CA GLY A 206 9.18 -13.13 -0.09
C GLY A 206 9.37 -14.35 0.84
N PRO A 207 9.13 -15.58 0.36
CA PRO A 207 9.15 -16.77 1.21
C PRO A 207 10.54 -17.04 1.83
N VAL A 208 10.51 -17.58 3.05
CA VAL A 208 11.67 -18.10 3.77
C VAL A 208 11.33 -19.45 4.40
N LEU A 209 12.27 -20.39 4.34
CA LEU A 209 12.14 -21.72 4.92
C LEU A 209 12.52 -21.69 6.41
N ASP A 210 11.69 -22.26 7.27
CA ASP A 210 11.92 -22.52 8.68
C ASP A 210 11.61 -23.99 9.01
N GLY A 211 12.63 -24.85 8.99
CA GLY A 211 12.41 -26.30 9.02
C GLY A 211 11.57 -26.74 7.81
N ASN A 212 10.44 -27.40 8.05
CA ASN A 212 9.47 -27.75 7.00
C ASN A 212 8.44 -26.66 6.69
N LEU A 213 8.52 -25.49 7.32
CA LEU A 213 7.54 -24.42 7.17
C LEU A 213 8.02 -23.34 6.19
N VAL A 214 7.18 -22.97 5.24
CA VAL A 214 7.37 -21.77 4.42
C VAL A 214 6.68 -20.60 5.10
N ARG A 215 7.45 -19.59 5.53
CA ARG A 215 6.93 -18.32 6.06
C ARG A 215 6.99 -17.20 5.03
N PHE A 216 5.93 -16.41 4.95
CA PHE A 216 5.79 -15.29 4.02
C PHE A 216 4.75 -14.28 4.52
N THR A 217 4.61 -13.12 3.86
CA THR A 217 3.55 -12.15 4.20
C THR A 217 2.72 -11.69 3.00
N ALA A 218 1.41 -11.58 3.21
CA ALA A 218 0.45 -11.08 2.22
C ALA A 218 -0.22 -9.78 2.69
N GLY A 219 -0.48 -8.86 1.76
CA GLY A 219 -1.06 -7.54 2.04
C GLY A 219 -0.04 -6.47 2.37
N VAL A 220 -0.26 -5.28 1.79
CA VAL A 220 0.61 -4.08 1.98
C VAL A 220 -0.13 -2.90 2.61
N TRP A 221 -1.44 -3.03 2.80
CA TRP A 221 -2.33 -1.99 3.30
C TRP A 221 -2.89 -2.41 4.66
N PRO A 222 -2.33 -1.98 5.80
CA PRO A 222 -2.77 -2.46 7.12
C PRO A 222 -4.26 -2.19 7.44
N PHE A 223 -4.92 -1.23 6.77
CA PHE A 223 -6.37 -1.01 6.89
C PHE A 223 -7.23 -1.95 6.03
N GLU A 224 -6.68 -2.57 4.98
CA GLU A 224 -7.30 -3.75 4.32
C GLU A 224 -6.90 -5.05 5.04
N GLY A 225 -5.94 -4.99 5.97
CA GLY A 225 -5.30 -6.15 6.59
C GLY A 225 -3.99 -6.54 5.91
N ALA A 226 -3.07 -7.05 6.72
CA ALA A 226 -1.83 -7.69 6.29
C ALA A 226 -1.62 -8.94 7.17
N PHE A 227 -0.95 -9.96 6.64
CA PHE A 227 -0.88 -11.28 7.27
C PHE A 227 0.56 -11.82 7.24
N LEU A 228 0.97 -12.44 8.33
CA LEU A 228 2.10 -13.38 8.37
C LEU A 228 1.51 -14.79 8.29
N CYS A 229 1.96 -15.58 7.34
CA CYS A 229 1.53 -16.95 7.12
C CYS A 229 2.70 -17.91 7.33
N ALA A 230 2.41 -19.09 7.87
CA ALA A 230 3.27 -20.26 7.92
C ALA A 230 2.48 -21.44 7.34
N ILE A 231 3.00 -22.06 6.30
CA ILE A 231 2.42 -23.26 5.67
C ILE A 231 3.46 -24.36 5.60
N ASP A 232 3.02 -25.61 5.66
CA ASP A 232 3.87 -26.78 5.48
C ASP A 232 4.32 -26.91 4.01
N LEU A 233 5.61 -27.22 3.80
CA LEU A 233 6.25 -27.27 2.49
C LEU A 233 5.64 -28.36 1.58
N ALA A 234 5.36 -29.53 2.13
CA ALA A 234 4.92 -30.70 1.36
C ALA A 234 3.43 -30.62 0.99
N THR A 235 2.60 -30.15 1.92
CA THR A 235 1.12 -30.14 1.77
C THR A 235 0.55 -28.80 1.31
N GLY A 236 1.30 -27.70 1.48
CA GLY A 236 0.83 -26.34 1.24
C GLY A 236 -0.24 -25.87 2.24
N GLN A 237 -0.52 -26.65 3.29
CA GLN A 237 -1.56 -26.33 4.27
C GLN A 237 -1.02 -25.48 5.42
N PRO A 238 -1.86 -24.64 6.06
CA PRO A 238 -1.49 -23.96 7.29
C PRO A 238 -1.16 -24.98 8.38
N ALA A 239 0.06 -24.92 8.91
CA ALA A 239 0.52 -25.80 9.98
C ALA A 239 0.73 -25.01 11.28
N GLU A 240 0.18 -25.50 12.39
CA GLU A 240 0.39 -24.88 13.70
C GLU A 240 1.85 -25.00 14.13
N ILE A 241 2.38 -23.94 14.74
CA ILE A 241 3.75 -23.95 15.26
C ILE A 241 3.67 -24.38 16.73
N TYR A 242 4.14 -25.59 17.02
CA TYR A 242 4.31 -26.09 18.38
C TYR A 242 5.65 -25.58 18.95
N GLY A 243 5.63 -25.13 20.21
CA GLY A 243 6.85 -24.79 20.93
C GLY A 243 7.40 -26.00 21.72
N PRO A 244 8.37 -25.78 22.64
CA PRO A 244 8.68 -26.75 23.70
C PRO A 244 7.42 -27.12 24.50
N ALA A 245 7.46 -28.22 25.26
CA ALA A 245 6.28 -28.78 25.95
C ALA A 245 5.48 -27.79 26.85
N ASP A 246 6.10 -26.69 27.29
CA ASP A 246 5.48 -25.62 28.08
C ASP A 246 4.77 -24.53 27.25
N PHE A 247 4.69 -24.66 25.91
CA PHE A 247 4.22 -23.61 25.00
C PHE A 247 3.01 -24.04 24.14
N GLU A 248 1.93 -23.28 24.26
CA GLU A 248 0.66 -23.46 23.53
C GLU A 248 0.79 -23.35 21.99
N PRO A 249 -0.03 -24.08 21.21
CA PRO A 249 0.00 -24.03 19.74
C PRO A 249 -0.27 -22.64 19.17
N GLN A 250 0.45 -22.30 18.09
CA GLN A 250 0.41 -20.99 17.46
C GLN A 250 -0.36 -21.04 16.13
N HIS A 251 -1.24 -20.06 15.90
CA HIS A 251 -2.00 -19.97 14.64
C HIS A 251 -1.08 -19.79 13.44
N ALA A 252 -1.28 -20.63 12.43
CA ALA A 252 -0.55 -20.62 11.16
C ALA A 252 -0.71 -19.33 10.34
N VAL A 253 -1.79 -18.57 10.55
CA VAL A 253 -2.02 -17.25 9.93
C VAL A 253 -2.25 -16.21 11.03
N ARG A 254 -1.47 -15.12 11.00
CA ARG A 254 -1.52 -14.04 11.99
C ARG A 254 -1.73 -12.70 11.32
N THR A 255 -2.81 -12.01 11.67
CA THR A 255 -3.04 -10.62 11.24
C THR A 255 -1.98 -9.69 11.86
N LEU A 256 -1.31 -8.92 11.00
CA LEU A 256 -0.31 -7.93 11.37
C LEU A 256 -0.99 -6.58 11.62
N ARG A 257 -0.56 -5.89 12.69
CA ARG A 257 -1.05 -4.55 13.05
C ARG A 257 -0.03 -3.50 12.62
N ASP A 258 -0.49 -2.48 11.91
CA ASP A 258 0.26 -1.24 11.57
C ASP A 258 1.55 -1.45 10.74
N LEU A 259 1.74 -2.64 10.16
CA LEU A 259 2.89 -2.99 9.30
C LEU A 259 2.54 -2.92 7.81
N THR A 260 3.55 -2.57 6.99
CA THR A 260 3.49 -2.58 5.52
C THR A 260 4.56 -3.55 4.99
N PRO A 261 4.39 -4.87 5.19
CA PRO A 261 5.46 -5.85 5.02
C PRO A 261 5.81 -6.03 3.54
N GLN A 262 7.03 -5.62 3.17
CA GLN A 262 7.50 -5.59 1.78
C GLN A 262 9.01 -5.80 1.72
N GLY A 263 9.42 -6.96 1.19
CA GLY A 263 10.83 -7.34 1.14
C GLY A 263 11.10 -8.83 1.30
N TYR A 264 12.38 -9.19 1.31
CA TYR A 264 12.82 -10.56 1.61
C TYR A 264 12.89 -10.78 3.13
N LEU A 265 12.07 -11.71 3.64
CA LEU A 265 12.14 -12.11 5.05
C LEU A 265 13.50 -12.74 5.34
N ALA A 266 14.05 -12.46 6.53
CA ALA A 266 15.28 -13.05 7.02
C ALA A 266 15.02 -13.79 8.33
N LEU A 267 15.69 -14.92 8.53
CA LEU A 267 15.43 -15.87 9.61
C LEU A 267 16.76 -16.30 10.24
N THR A 268 16.83 -16.21 11.57
CA THR A 268 17.83 -16.92 12.37
C THR A 268 17.13 -18.02 13.18
N SER A 269 17.89 -18.90 13.83
CA SER A 269 17.37 -19.95 14.73
C SER A 269 16.47 -19.46 15.88
N ARG A 270 16.31 -18.15 16.07
CA ARG A 270 15.48 -17.56 17.12
C ARG A 270 14.57 -16.42 16.68
N LYS A 271 14.83 -15.77 15.54
CA LYS A 271 14.14 -14.54 15.14
C LYS A 271 13.78 -14.53 13.67
N LEU A 272 12.53 -14.19 13.36
CA LEU A 272 12.07 -13.86 12.02
C LEU A 272 12.00 -12.33 11.88
N TYR A 273 12.63 -11.79 10.84
CA TYR A 273 12.63 -10.38 10.49
C TYR A 273 11.78 -10.13 9.24
N ILE A 274 10.85 -9.20 9.35
CA ILE A 274 9.92 -8.79 8.28
C ILE A 274 10.28 -7.36 7.86
N PRO A 275 10.92 -7.17 6.68
CA PRO A 275 11.21 -5.84 6.17
C PRO A 275 9.91 -5.08 5.89
N CYS A 276 9.91 -3.78 6.21
CA CYS A 276 8.79 -2.87 5.98
C CYS A 276 9.22 -1.67 5.10
N GLY A 277 10.24 -1.87 4.26
CA GLY A 277 10.81 -0.90 3.32
C GLY A 277 11.35 0.38 3.98
N ARG A 278 10.43 1.29 4.30
CA ARG A 278 10.74 2.60 4.89
C ARG A 278 10.71 2.60 6.43
N ALA A 279 9.99 1.68 7.05
CA ALA A 279 9.91 1.55 8.51
C ALA A 279 11.00 0.64 9.08
N VAL A 280 11.10 0.56 10.41
CA VAL A 280 11.90 -0.46 11.12
C VAL A 280 11.41 -1.85 10.70
N ALA A 281 12.32 -2.82 10.54
CA ALA A 281 11.95 -4.21 10.28
C ALA A 281 11.32 -4.81 11.54
N ALA A 282 10.09 -5.32 11.43
CA ALA A 282 9.44 -6.01 12.52
C ALA A 282 10.17 -7.32 12.82
N CYS A 283 10.24 -7.71 14.09
CA CYS A 283 10.93 -8.92 14.53
C CYS A 283 9.99 -9.77 15.36
N LEU A 284 9.80 -11.03 14.98
CA LEU A 284 9.10 -12.03 15.77
C LEU A 284 10.15 -12.92 16.46
N ASP A 285 10.09 -13.03 17.79
CA ASP A 285 10.83 -14.06 18.53
C ASP A 285 10.08 -15.40 18.37
N LEU A 286 10.77 -16.42 17.87
CA LEU A 286 10.16 -17.70 17.49
C LEU A 286 9.91 -18.63 18.67
N LYS A 287 10.60 -18.46 19.81
CA LYS A 287 10.32 -19.23 21.02
C LYS A 287 9.10 -18.66 21.75
N THR A 288 8.98 -17.33 21.83
CA THR A 288 7.88 -16.69 22.57
C THR A 288 6.67 -16.33 21.71
N ASN A 289 6.81 -16.37 20.38
CA ASN A 289 5.83 -15.88 19.40
C ASN A 289 5.39 -14.41 19.65
N GLN A 290 6.26 -13.61 20.26
CA GLN A 290 6.00 -12.19 20.53
C GLN A 290 6.84 -11.29 19.62
N PHE A 291 6.23 -10.19 19.17
CA PHE A 291 6.95 -9.17 18.42
C PHE A 291 7.89 -8.39 19.35
N VAL A 292 9.16 -8.31 18.97
CA VAL A 292 10.21 -7.59 19.68
C VAL A 292 10.46 -6.26 18.99
N SER A 293 10.23 -5.16 19.69
CA SER A 293 10.49 -3.81 19.19
C SER A 293 11.99 -3.52 19.08
N HIS A 294 12.39 -2.98 17.93
CA HIS A 294 13.73 -2.43 17.69
C HIS A 294 13.66 -0.92 17.46
N THR A 295 14.71 -0.20 17.85
CA THR A 295 14.77 1.26 17.72
C THR A 295 16.07 1.66 17.04
N TYR A 296 15.97 2.07 15.77
CA TYR A 296 17.06 2.65 14.99
C TYR A 296 16.51 3.67 13.97
N SER A 297 17.39 4.53 13.45
CA SER A 297 16.96 5.58 12.52
C SER A 297 16.40 5.01 11.22
N THR A 298 15.29 5.58 10.76
CA THR A 298 14.62 5.24 9.49
C THR A 298 14.77 6.33 8.42
N SER A 299 15.42 7.45 8.76
CA SER A 299 15.56 8.62 7.88
C SER A 299 16.56 8.37 6.76
N ASN A 300 16.06 7.82 5.65
CA ASN A 300 16.83 7.44 4.45
C ASN A 300 17.89 6.35 4.71
N THR A 301 17.56 5.40 5.58
CA THR A 301 18.50 4.37 6.09
C THR A 301 17.99 2.94 6.05
N THR A 302 16.67 2.72 6.02
CA THR A 302 16.00 1.40 5.91
C THR A 302 15.84 0.95 4.45
N ASN A 303 15.47 -0.31 4.20
CA ASN A 303 15.30 -0.84 2.84
C ASN A 303 14.40 -2.10 2.79
N TYR A 304 14.18 -2.68 1.61
CA TYR A 304 13.40 -3.91 1.42
C TYR A 304 14.12 -5.18 1.91
N HIS A 305 15.40 -5.08 2.24
CA HIS A 305 16.21 -6.22 2.65
C HIS A 305 16.63 -6.13 4.11
N VAL A 306 16.68 -7.31 4.72
CA VAL A 306 17.36 -7.55 5.98
C VAL A 306 18.40 -8.66 5.75
N VAL A 307 19.56 -8.52 6.37
CA VAL A 307 20.53 -9.61 6.57
C VAL A 307 20.68 -9.79 8.08
N ALA A 308 20.63 -11.02 8.57
CA ALA A 308 20.71 -11.34 9.99
C ALA A 308 21.83 -12.36 10.22
N GLN A 309 22.61 -12.20 11.30
CA GLN A 309 23.68 -13.14 11.64
C GLN A 309 23.78 -13.24 13.17
N GLY A 310 23.15 -14.27 13.75
CA GLY A 310 23.11 -14.44 15.22
C GLY A 310 22.49 -13.22 15.93
N ARG A 311 23.32 -12.44 16.66
CA ARG A 311 22.88 -11.20 17.34
C ARG A 311 22.74 -9.99 16.41
N TRP A 312 23.37 -10.02 15.24
CA TRP A 312 23.50 -8.87 14.34
C TRP A 312 22.33 -8.75 13.37
N LEU A 313 21.83 -7.54 13.23
CA LEU A 313 20.81 -7.15 12.26
C LEU A 313 21.38 -6.07 11.34
N PHE A 314 21.38 -6.32 10.04
CA PHE A 314 21.70 -5.33 9.01
C PHE A 314 20.45 -5.02 8.19
N HIS A 315 20.07 -3.74 8.14
CA HIS A 315 18.84 -3.31 7.47
C HIS A 315 19.07 -1.98 6.75
N GLY A 316 19.01 -2.00 5.42
CA GLY A 316 19.45 -0.87 4.60
C GLY A 316 20.90 -0.52 4.92
N SER A 317 21.18 0.70 5.36
CA SER A 317 22.53 1.13 5.78
C SER A 317 22.81 1.00 7.29
N ILE A 318 21.91 0.38 8.07
CA ILE A 318 22.01 0.27 9.52
C ILE A 318 22.64 -1.08 9.89
N ALA A 319 23.66 -1.05 10.75
CA ALA A 319 24.08 -2.20 11.56
C ALA A 319 23.56 -2.03 12.99
N TYR A 320 22.87 -3.04 13.51
CA TYR A 320 22.18 -3.01 14.80
C TYR A 320 22.47 -4.29 15.59
N ASP A 321 22.82 -4.13 16.87
CA ASP A 321 23.02 -5.22 17.80
C ASP A 321 21.69 -5.55 18.49
N THR A 322 21.09 -6.69 18.17
CA THR A 322 19.79 -7.07 18.72
C THR A 322 19.85 -7.61 20.15
N ALA A 323 21.06 -7.84 20.70
CA ALA A 323 21.25 -8.25 22.08
C ALA A 323 21.38 -7.04 23.03
N THR A 324 22.19 -6.03 22.66
CA THR A 324 22.31 -4.77 23.44
C THR A 324 21.30 -3.70 23.05
N LYS A 325 20.52 -3.91 21.99
CA LYS A 325 19.59 -2.95 21.38
C LYS A 325 20.27 -1.67 20.85
N THR A 326 21.55 -1.72 20.53
CA THR A 326 22.34 -0.55 20.10
C THR A 326 22.53 -0.47 18.57
N THR A 327 22.40 0.75 18.02
CA THR A 327 22.82 1.04 16.64
C THR A 327 24.33 1.26 16.62
N LEU A 328 25.04 0.62 15.69
CA LEU A 328 26.49 0.81 15.53
C LEU A 328 26.80 2.08 14.74
N GLY A 329 27.99 2.63 14.94
CA GLY A 329 28.54 3.71 14.10
C GLY A 329 28.94 3.24 12.70
N THR A 330 29.22 1.94 12.54
CA THR A 330 29.51 1.29 11.26
C THR A 330 28.24 1.23 10.39
N ARG A 331 28.32 1.67 9.12
CA ARG A 331 27.17 1.74 8.20
C ARG A 331 27.38 0.83 7.00
N ASN A 332 26.67 -0.29 7.02
CA ASN A 332 26.82 -1.37 6.04
C ASN A 332 25.53 -1.49 5.21
N HIS A 333 25.65 -1.47 3.89
CA HIS A 333 24.53 -1.73 2.97
C HIS A 333 24.60 -3.14 2.42
N LYS A 334 23.51 -3.93 2.56
CA LYS A 334 23.38 -5.32 2.05
C LYS A 334 24.68 -6.17 2.22
N PRO A 335 25.25 -6.29 3.44
CA PRO A 335 26.55 -6.94 3.63
C PRO A 335 26.52 -8.43 3.24
N VAL A 336 27.68 -8.96 2.87
CA VAL A 336 27.92 -10.41 2.83
C VAL A 336 28.44 -10.83 4.20
N THR A 337 27.87 -11.86 4.82
CA THR A 337 28.24 -12.27 6.19
C THR A 337 28.72 -13.72 6.27
N THR A 338 29.53 -13.98 7.30
CA THR A 338 29.76 -15.29 7.90
C THR A 338 29.51 -15.17 9.40
N PRO A 339 29.48 -16.27 10.18
CA PRO A 339 29.29 -16.20 11.63
C PRO A 339 30.28 -15.30 12.39
N THR A 340 31.45 -15.01 11.80
CA THR A 340 32.53 -14.22 12.42
C THR A 340 32.88 -12.93 11.68
N ARG A 341 32.42 -12.71 10.44
CA ARG A 341 32.84 -11.57 9.61
C ARG A 341 31.70 -10.97 8.80
N ALA A 342 31.77 -9.67 8.55
CA ALA A 342 30.96 -8.99 7.55
C ALA A 342 31.86 -8.33 6.50
N PHE A 343 31.53 -8.54 5.22
CA PHE A 343 32.20 -7.93 4.07
C PHE A 343 31.27 -6.91 3.42
N VAL A 344 31.80 -5.73 3.14
CA VAL A 344 31.05 -4.61 2.54
C VAL A 344 31.91 -3.82 1.58
N ALA A 345 31.26 -3.01 0.76
CA ALA A 345 31.87 -1.86 0.16
C ALA A 345 31.46 -0.59 0.93
N GLU A 346 32.42 0.13 1.51
CA GLU A 346 32.19 1.44 2.12
C GLU A 346 33.31 2.42 1.76
N ASN A 347 32.98 3.71 1.64
CA ASN A 347 33.95 4.78 1.39
C ASN A 347 34.90 4.55 0.18
N GLY A 348 34.48 3.74 -0.80
CA GLY A 348 35.31 3.37 -1.94
C GLY A 348 36.40 2.35 -1.62
N GLN A 349 36.15 1.47 -0.65
CA GLN A 349 36.98 0.33 -0.28
C GLN A 349 36.11 -0.92 -0.12
N VAL A 350 36.65 -2.09 -0.46
CA VAL A 350 36.12 -3.39 -0.01
C VAL A 350 36.70 -3.64 1.38
N VAL A 351 35.85 -3.85 2.37
CA VAL A 351 36.24 -3.91 3.79
C VAL A 351 35.73 -5.19 4.44
N ALA A 352 36.57 -5.83 5.25
CA ALA A 352 36.15 -6.88 6.17
C ALA A 352 36.13 -6.38 7.61
N TYR A 353 35.03 -6.69 8.30
CA TYR A 353 34.80 -6.42 9.70
C TYR A 353 34.74 -7.70 10.52
N ASP A 354 35.25 -7.65 11.73
CA ASP A 354 35.04 -8.65 12.77
C ASP A 354 33.66 -8.45 13.44
N LEU A 355 32.87 -9.53 13.51
CA LEU A 355 31.56 -9.59 14.18
C LEU A 355 31.65 -10.10 15.62
N GLN A 356 32.82 -10.56 16.07
CA GLN A 356 33.03 -11.07 17.43
C GLN A 356 33.51 -9.97 18.38
N ASN A 357 34.43 -9.10 17.93
CA ASN A 357 35.07 -8.08 18.77
C ASN A 357 34.75 -6.64 18.33
N PRO A 358 33.53 -6.13 18.56
CA PRO A 358 33.20 -4.72 18.36
C PRO A 358 33.95 -3.84 19.37
N LYS A 359 34.35 -2.64 18.96
CA LYS A 359 35.09 -1.68 19.81
C LYS A 359 34.37 -0.35 19.96
N LYS A 360 34.61 0.33 21.08
CA LYS A 360 34.15 1.71 21.29
C LYS A 360 35.15 2.69 20.67
N VAL A 361 34.65 3.71 19.98
CA VAL A 361 35.44 4.81 19.42
C VAL A 361 34.77 6.13 19.80
N THR A 362 35.57 7.08 20.29
CA THR A 362 35.10 8.44 20.61
C THR A 362 35.37 9.36 19.42
N GLY A 363 34.32 10.01 18.93
CA GLY A 363 34.41 11.06 17.91
C GLY A 363 33.68 12.33 18.36
N LYS A 364 33.69 13.38 17.56
CA LYS A 364 32.89 14.60 17.82
C LYS A 364 31.60 14.61 17.01
N ASP A 365 30.49 15.00 17.62
CA ASP A 365 29.22 15.23 16.92
C ASP A 365 29.26 16.52 16.08
N ARG A 366 28.17 16.81 15.34
CA ARG A 366 28.04 18.05 14.56
C ARG A 366 28.05 19.35 15.39
N ARG A 367 28.08 19.26 16.72
CA ARG A 367 28.18 20.37 17.68
C ARG A 367 29.52 20.34 18.44
N GLY A 368 30.49 19.53 18.00
CA GLY A 368 31.82 19.43 18.60
C GLY A 368 31.89 18.61 19.88
N ARG A 369 30.79 18.01 20.35
CA ARG A 369 30.73 17.25 21.60
C ARG A 369 31.25 15.83 21.41
N ASN A 370 32.02 15.32 22.37
CA ASN A 370 32.50 13.95 22.33
C ASN A 370 31.31 12.97 22.45
N VAL A 371 31.19 12.07 21.48
CA VAL A 371 30.21 10.98 21.43
C VAL A 371 30.95 9.67 21.21
N THR A 372 30.81 8.77 22.18
CA THR A 372 31.31 7.39 22.07
C THR A 372 30.32 6.56 21.28
N SER A 373 30.78 5.88 20.23
CA SER A 373 29.99 4.96 19.42
C SER A 373 30.65 3.58 19.39
N THR A 374 29.85 2.51 19.43
CA THR A 374 30.32 1.15 19.16
C THR A 374 30.43 0.96 17.65
N VAL A 375 31.56 0.44 17.17
CA VAL A 375 31.84 0.12 15.76
C VAL A 375 32.37 -1.30 15.64
N LEU A 376 32.16 -1.92 14.48
CA LEU A 376 32.83 -3.19 14.17
C LEU A 376 34.32 -2.98 13.95
N THR A 377 35.15 -3.93 14.35
CA THR A 377 36.61 -3.83 14.18
C THR A 377 36.98 -4.15 12.73
N LYS A 378 37.58 -3.19 12.02
CA LYS A 378 38.10 -3.41 10.66
C LYS A 378 39.28 -4.37 10.71
N LEU A 379 39.17 -5.49 10.01
CA LEU A 379 40.25 -6.49 9.85
C LEU A 379 41.21 -6.09 8.73
N TRP A 380 40.66 -5.73 7.57
CA TRP A 380 41.43 -5.31 6.39
C TRP A 380 40.55 -4.55 5.40
N SER A 381 41.19 -3.89 4.42
CA SER A 381 40.51 -3.17 3.35
C SER A 381 41.31 -3.19 2.05
N VAL A 382 40.64 -3.36 0.91
CA VAL A 382 41.19 -3.22 -0.45
C VAL A 382 40.62 -1.96 -1.08
N ALA A 383 41.48 -1.07 -1.59
CA ALA A 383 41.06 0.19 -2.17
C ALA A 383 40.49 0.02 -3.59
N ASN A 384 39.52 0.85 -3.97
CA ASN A 384 38.96 0.83 -5.33
C ASN A 384 40.02 1.07 -6.42
N ALA A 385 41.06 1.85 -6.13
CA ALA A 385 42.19 2.05 -7.05
C ALA A 385 42.93 0.74 -7.41
N SER A 386 42.81 -0.30 -6.59
CA SER A 386 43.32 -1.66 -6.89
C SER A 386 42.35 -2.48 -7.76
N VAL A 387 41.06 -2.12 -7.77
CA VAL A 387 40.00 -2.75 -8.59
C VAL A 387 39.99 -2.15 -9.99
N GLN A 388 40.01 -0.82 -10.09
CA GLN A 388 40.02 -0.10 -11.38
C GLN A 388 40.67 1.28 -11.29
N LYS A 389 40.91 1.89 -12.47
CA LYS A 389 41.31 3.29 -12.55
C LYS A 389 40.15 4.17 -12.04
N VAL A 390 40.44 5.06 -11.09
CA VAL A 390 39.47 5.98 -10.50
C VAL A 390 39.96 7.43 -10.62
N PRO A 391 39.07 8.41 -10.85
CA PRO A 391 39.46 9.82 -10.83
C PRO A 391 39.80 10.28 -9.41
N ALA A 392 40.54 11.39 -9.27
CA ALA A 392 40.96 11.92 -7.98
C ALA A 392 39.97 12.94 -7.37
N GLY A 393 40.17 13.28 -6.09
CA GLY A 393 39.52 14.41 -5.42
C GLY A 393 37.99 14.39 -5.44
N ASN A 394 37.37 15.53 -5.76
CA ASN A 394 35.91 15.65 -5.83
C ASN A 394 35.29 14.89 -7.03
N ALA A 395 36.05 14.63 -8.09
CA ALA A 395 35.59 13.77 -9.18
C ALA A 395 35.40 12.31 -8.71
N TYR A 396 36.24 11.84 -7.79
CA TYR A 396 36.05 10.51 -7.17
C TYR A 396 34.72 10.39 -6.43
N LYS A 397 34.35 11.41 -5.65
CA LYS A 397 33.08 11.43 -4.91
C LYS A 397 31.87 11.37 -5.85
N LYS A 398 31.91 12.10 -6.97
CA LYS A 398 30.86 12.05 -8.00
C LYS A 398 30.82 10.68 -8.69
N PHE A 399 31.98 10.12 -9.05
CA PHE A 399 32.10 8.80 -9.66
C PHE A 399 31.52 7.70 -8.76
N LEU A 400 31.89 7.67 -7.47
CA LEU A 400 31.40 6.69 -6.49
C LEU A 400 29.91 6.86 -6.17
N ALA A 401 29.37 8.07 -6.25
CA ALA A 401 27.93 8.32 -6.07
C ALA A 401 27.10 7.86 -7.28
N ALA A 402 27.63 8.02 -8.51
CA ALA A 402 26.98 7.55 -9.73
C ALA A 402 27.14 6.04 -9.94
N ASN A 403 28.29 5.48 -9.56
CA ASN A 403 28.63 4.07 -9.63
C ASN A 403 29.06 3.59 -8.24
N PRO A 404 28.13 3.20 -7.35
CA PRO A 404 28.49 2.61 -6.07
C PRO A 404 29.34 1.36 -6.26
N LEU A 405 30.40 1.23 -5.46
CA LEU A 405 31.12 -0.03 -5.29
C LEU A 405 30.24 -0.96 -4.45
N ALA A 406 30.14 -2.24 -4.83
CA ALA A 406 29.35 -3.25 -4.14
C ALA A 406 30.11 -4.58 -3.99
N ILE A 407 29.74 -5.36 -2.97
CA ILE A 407 30.12 -6.77 -2.79
C ILE A 407 28.83 -7.57 -2.70
N ASP A 408 28.64 -8.50 -3.62
CA ASP A 408 27.37 -9.20 -3.81
C ASP A 408 27.37 -10.55 -3.10
N LEU A 409 28.47 -11.31 -3.22
CA LEU A 409 28.62 -12.63 -2.62
C LEU A 409 30.05 -12.96 -2.16
N LYS A 410 30.16 -14.06 -1.41
CA LYS A 410 31.40 -14.80 -1.15
C LYS A 410 31.24 -16.23 -1.64
N ALA A 411 32.14 -16.69 -2.50
CA ALA A 411 32.19 -18.08 -2.98
C ALA A 411 33.52 -18.71 -2.55
N GLY A 412 33.46 -19.74 -1.71
CA GLY A 412 34.65 -20.40 -1.16
C GLY A 412 35.44 -19.40 -0.31
N LYS A 413 36.67 -19.06 -0.73
CA LYS A 413 37.49 -18.02 -0.08
C LYS A 413 37.36 -16.64 -0.73
N ARG A 414 36.84 -16.51 -1.96
CA ARG A 414 36.88 -15.28 -2.78
C ARG A 414 35.60 -14.45 -2.63
N LEU A 415 35.73 -13.12 -2.63
CA LEU A 415 34.60 -12.19 -2.70
C LEU A 415 34.36 -11.78 -4.16
N TYR A 416 33.09 -11.60 -4.53
CA TYR A 416 32.69 -11.08 -5.85
C TYR A 416 31.82 -9.83 -5.67
N GLY A 417 32.01 -8.86 -6.57
CA GLY A 417 31.36 -7.56 -6.51
C GLY A 417 31.30 -6.86 -7.85
N HIS A 418 30.73 -5.66 -7.85
CA HIS A 418 30.62 -4.84 -9.06
C HIS A 418 30.77 -3.34 -8.77
N GLN A 419 31.06 -2.56 -9.82
CA GLN A 419 30.94 -1.11 -9.81
C GLN A 419 30.65 -0.59 -11.22
N GLY A 420 29.47 0.01 -11.42
CA GLY A 420 28.99 0.26 -12.79
C GLY A 420 28.87 -1.07 -13.53
N SER A 421 29.35 -1.13 -14.78
CA SER A 421 29.38 -2.36 -15.59
C SER A 421 30.60 -3.28 -15.34
N LEU A 422 31.52 -2.91 -14.43
CA LEU A 422 32.66 -3.73 -14.07
C LEU A 422 32.26 -4.77 -13.02
N LEU A 423 32.49 -6.05 -13.31
CA LEU A 423 32.50 -7.15 -12.34
C LEU A 423 33.94 -7.42 -11.90
N PHE A 424 34.14 -7.76 -10.63
CA PHE A 424 35.46 -8.08 -10.09
C PHE A 424 35.39 -9.13 -8.99
N ALA A 425 36.54 -9.76 -8.72
CA ALA A 425 36.70 -10.68 -7.61
C ALA A 425 37.98 -10.38 -6.81
N VAL A 426 37.90 -10.51 -5.48
CA VAL A 426 38.97 -10.20 -4.53
C VAL A 426 39.25 -11.42 -3.66
N ASP A 427 40.52 -11.85 -3.65
CA ASP A 427 41.02 -12.80 -2.67
C ASP A 427 41.36 -12.04 -1.37
N PRO A 428 40.80 -12.46 -0.21
CA PRO A 428 41.12 -11.85 1.07
C PRO A 428 42.63 -11.84 1.36
N PRO A 429 43.19 -10.74 1.90
CA PRO A 429 44.61 -10.67 2.23
C PRO A 429 45.03 -11.76 3.22
N ALA A 430 46.17 -12.38 2.93
CA ALA A 430 46.95 -13.09 3.94
C ALA A 430 47.54 -12.10 4.95
N ALA A 431 47.91 -12.57 6.14
CA ALA A 431 48.52 -11.72 7.17
C ALA A 431 49.75 -10.96 6.61
N GLY A 432 49.77 -9.64 6.80
CA GLY A 432 50.85 -8.77 6.32
C GLY A 432 50.86 -8.45 4.82
N LYS A 433 49.93 -8.97 4.00
CA LYS A 433 49.87 -8.73 2.55
C LYS A 433 48.63 -7.89 2.15
N PRO A 434 48.70 -7.09 1.07
CA PRO A 434 47.50 -6.44 0.51
C PRO A 434 46.56 -7.49 -0.10
N GLY A 435 45.25 -7.20 -0.13
CA GLY A 435 44.27 -8.07 -0.80
C GLY A 435 44.38 -7.93 -2.32
N GLN A 436 44.24 -9.04 -3.04
CA GLN A 436 44.52 -9.11 -4.47
C GLN A 436 43.21 -9.19 -5.27
N VAL A 437 43.10 -8.37 -6.32
CA VAL A 437 42.06 -8.50 -7.34
C VAL A 437 42.50 -9.60 -8.29
N THR A 438 41.80 -10.73 -8.25
CA THR A 438 42.20 -11.98 -8.94
C THR A 438 41.44 -12.23 -10.23
N TRP A 439 40.28 -11.59 -10.41
CA TRP A 439 39.52 -11.62 -11.66
C TRP A 439 38.75 -10.30 -11.86
N LYS A 440 38.53 -9.92 -13.13
CA LYS A 440 37.69 -8.79 -13.53
C LYS A 440 37.18 -8.96 -14.96
N THR A 441 35.99 -8.44 -15.24
CA THR A 441 35.45 -8.32 -16.61
C THR A 441 34.42 -7.19 -16.68
N THR A 442 34.16 -6.68 -17.88
CA THR A 442 33.14 -5.65 -18.11
C THR A 442 31.96 -6.28 -18.85
N ILE A 443 30.74 -5.95 -18.44
CA ILE A 443 29.50 -6.42 -19.09
C ILE A 443 28.74 -5.27 -19.76
N THR A 444 27.65 -5.60 -20.44
CA THR A 444 26.65 -4.61 -20.87
C THR A 444 25.60 -4.44 -19.79
N GLY A 445 25.15 -3.20 -19.55
CA GLY A 445 24.13 -2.90 -18.55
C GLY A 445 24.63 -2.79 -17.11
N THR A 446 23.69 -2.68 -16.19
CA THR A 446 23.88 -2.43 -14.76
C THR A 446 23.63 -3.71 -13.96
N PRO A 447 24.66 -4.35 -13.39
CA PRO A 447 24.47 -5.48 -12.47
C PRO A 447 23.51 -5.14 -11.32
N GLY A 448 22.72 -6.11 -10.88
CA GLY A 448 21.95 -5.99 -9.64
C GLY A 448 21.94 -7.23 -8.77
N SER A 449 22.24 -8.40 -9.34
CA SER A 449 22.47 -9.63 -8.57
C SER A 449 23.62 -10.44 -9.17
N GLN A 450 24.41 -11.06 -8.30
CA GLN A 450 25.44 -12.05 -8.64
C GLN A 450 25.27 -13.24 -7.68
N ILE A 451 25.30 -14.47 -8.20
CA ILE A 451 25.23 -15.72 -7.42
C ILE A 451 26.24 -16.75 -7.94
N ALA A 452 26.66 -17.70 -7.11
CA ALA A 452 27.58 -18.77 -7.49
C ALA A 452 27.03 -20.16 -7.13
N ALA A 453 27.01 -21.07 -8.10
CA ALA A 453 26.59 -22.47 -7.99
C ALA A 453 26.98 -23.23 -9.28
N ASP A 454 27.02 -24.57 -9.27
CA ASP A 454 27.34 -25.42 -10.44
C ASP A 454 28.65 -25.02 -11.18
N GLY A 455 29.69 -24.64 -10.44
CA GLY A 455 30.97 -24.15 -10.98
C GLY A 455 30.89 -22.82 -11.73
N ARG A 456 29.78 -22.08 -11.59
CA ARG A 456 29.41 -20.93 -12.42
C ARG A 456 29.05 -19.69 -11.60
N LEU A 457 29.37 -18.52 -12.16
CA LEU A 457 28.91 -17.21 -11.69
C LEU A 457 27.76 -16.75 -12.58
N PHE A 458 26.57 -16.55 -12.01
CA PHE A 458 25.42 -16.00 -12.72
C PHE A 458 25.20 -14.54 -12.33
N VAL A 459 24.90 -13.69 -13.31
CA VAL A 459 24.72 -12.25 -13.12
C VAL A 459 23.43 -11.81 -13.80
N THR A 460 22.60 -11.03 -13.10
CA THR A 460 21.43 -10.37 -13.68
C THR A 460 21.54 -8.85 -13.66
N THR A 461 21.04 -8.19 -14.70
CA THR A 461 21.08 -6.74 -14.86
C THR A 461 19.70 -6.09 -14.81
N ARG A 462 19.66 -4.77 -14.55
CA ARG A 462 18.45 -3.94 -14.55
C ARG A 462 17.78 -3.87 -15.92
N GLU A 463 18.56 -4.00 -16.98
CA GLU A 463 18.13 -3.99 -18.37
C GLU A 463 17.64 -5.37 -18.84
N GLY A 464 17.67 -6.38 -17.96
CA GLY A 464 17.14 -7.71 -18.22
C GLY A 464 18.14 -8.72 -18.79
N GLN A 465 19.46 -8.45 -18.76
CA GLN A 465 20.42 -9.48 -19.15
C GLN A 465 20.58 -10.54 -18.05
N LEU A 466 20.68 -11.80 -18.46
CA LEU A 466 21.13 -12.94 -17.64
C LEU A 466 22.42 -13.47 -18.26
N LEU A 467 23.51 -13.45 -17.50
CA LEU A 467 24.84 -13.84 -17.94
C LEU A 467 25.33 -15.02 -17.10
N CYS A 468 26.02 -15.98 -17.72
CA CYS A 468 26.69 -17.08 -17.05
C CYS A 468 28.19 -17.06 -17.37
N PHE A 469 29.02 -17.01 -16.35
CA PHE A 469 30.48 -17.14 -16.49
C PHE A 469 30.97 -18.48 -15.92
N SER A 470 31.90 -19.13 -16.62
CA SER A 470 32.47 -20.42 -16.22
C SER A 470 33.90 -20.56 -16.75
N ALA A 471 34.65 -21.58 -16.31
CA ALA A 471 35.93 -21.90 -16.95
C ALA A 471 35.75 -22.42 -18.39
N GLU A 472 34.68 -23.19 -18.63
CA GLU A 472 34.31 -23.75 -19.93
C GLU A 472 33.74 -22.67 -20.87
N LYS A 473 33.96 -22.83 -22.18
CA LYS A 473 33.16 -22.12 -23.19
C LYS A 473 31.76 -22.74 -23.25
N GLY A 474 30.73 -21.91 -23.28
CA GLY A 474 29.34 -22.33 -23.48
C GLY A 474 28.82 -21.98 -24.88
N PRO A 475 27.50 -22.08 -25.11
CA PRO A 475 26.89 -21.83 -26.42
C PRO A 475 26.85 -20.35 -26.86
N GLY A 476 27.34 -19.41 -26.05
CA GLY A 476 27.30 -17.99 -26.38
C GLY A 476 25.91 -17.38 -26.18
N ASN A 477 25.42 -16.59 -27.14
CA ASN A 477 24.14 -15.89 -26.99
C ASN A 477 22.96 -16.85 -27.19
N VAL A 478 22.10 -16.96 -26.18
CA VAL A 478 20.92 -17.82 -26.16
C VAL A 478 19.67 -16.96 -26.28
N SER A 479 19.06 -16.99 -27.46
CA SER A 479 17.76 -16.37 -27.73
C SER A 479 16.62 -17.40 -27.68
N GLU A 480 15.42 -16.92 -27.36
CA GLU A 480 14.17 -17.56 -27.78
C GLU A 480 13.59 -16.71 -28.91
N SER A 481 13.13 -17.35 -29.98
CA SER A 481 12.47 -16.66 -31.08
C SER A 481 11.12 -16.11 -30.61
N VAL A 482 11.01 -14.78 -30.55
CA VAL A 482 9.71 -14.12 -30.56
C VAL A 482 9.16 -14.25 -31.97
N ALA A 483 7.94 -14.74 -32.12
CA ALA A 483 7.37 -14.93 -33.45
C ALA A 483 6.87 -13.58 -34.02
N ASP A 484 7.60 -13.04 -34.98
CA ASP A 484 7.22 -11.86 -35.76
C ASP A 484 6.07 -12.20 -36.73
N ALA A 485 4.85 -12.23 -36.19
CA ALA A 485 3.64 -12.33 -36.98
C ALA A 485 3.12 -10.92 -37.32
N LYS A 486 3.16 -10.55 -38.61
CA LYS A 486 2.36 -9.42 -39.14
C LYS A 486 0.87 -9.70 -38.89
N PRO A 487 0.06 -8.68 -38.53
CA PRO A 487 -1.32 -8.91 -38.13
C PRO A 487 -2.18 -9.40 -39.30
N ALA A 488 -2.97 -10.45 -39.07
CA ALA A 488 -4.19 -10.65 -39.82
C ALA A 488 -5.23 -9.62 -39.33
N ALA A 489 -5.84 -8.87 -40.26
CA ALA A 489 -6.92 -7.96 -39.91
C ALA A 489 -8.15 -8.76 -39.45
N SER A 490 -8.71 -8.42 -38.29
CA SER A 490 -9.96 -9.02 -37.80
C SER A 490 -11.09 -8.00 -37.85
N PRO A 491 -12.07 -8.12 -38.77
CA PRO A 491 -13.23 -7.23 -38.84
C PRO A 491 -14.04 -7.19 -37.54
N ARG A 492 -14.14 -8.31 -36.81
CA ARG A 492 -14.82 -8.38 -35.50
C ARG A 492 -14.16 -7.48 -34.46
N ALA A 493 -12.83 -7.51 -34.37
CA ALA A 493 -12.09 -6.64 -33.46
C ALA A 493 -12.24 -5.15 -33.85
N ALA A 494 -12.16 -4.82 -35.14
CA ALA A 494 -12.35 -3.46 -35.63
C ALA A 494 -13.76 -2.91 -35.34
N SER A 495 -14.81 -3.72 -35.55
CA SER A 495 -16.20 -3.37 -35.21
C SER A 495 -16.36 -3.13 -33.70
N ILE A 496 -15.84 -4.02 -32.84
CA ILE A 496 -15.89 -3.83 -31.37
C ILE A 496 -15.22 -2.52 -30.95
N LEU A 497 -14.03 -2.20 -31.47
CA LEU A 497 -13.29 -0.97 -31.15
C LEU A 497 -14.04 0.29 -31.63
N LYS A 498 -14.61 0.24 -32.84
CA LYS A 498 -15.45 1.30 -33.43
C LYS A 498 -16.70 1.54 -32.57
N THR A 499 -17.44 0.48 -32.25
CA THR A 499 -18.70 0.53 -31.47
C THR A 499 -18.46 0.99 -30.04
N ALA A 500 -17.36 0.56 -29.42
CA ALA A 500 -17.00 1.03 -28.07
C ALA A 500 -16.49 2.48 -28.04
N GLY A 501 -16.02 3.02 -29.18
CA GLY A 501 -15.46 4.36 -29.29
C GLY A 501 -14.15 4.54 -28.53
N SER A 502 -13.39 3.46 -28.31
CA SER A 502 -12.18 3.49 -27.48
C SER A 502 -11.17 2.41 -27.87
N ASP A 503 -9.93 2.83 -28.12
CA ASP A 503 -8.78 1.97 -28.42
C ASP A 503 -7.76 1.92 -27.28
N SER A 504 -7.98 2.61 -26.15
CA SER A 504 -6.99 2.78 -25.09
C SER A 504 -7.60 2.79 -23.69
N GLY A 505 -6.79 2.42 -22.68
CA GLY A 505 -7.26 2.14 -21.33
C GLY A 505 -7.33 0.65 -21.08
N PHE A 506 -8.35 0.17 -20.35
CA PHE A 506 -8.51 -1.26 -20.06
C PHE A 506 -9.67 -1.87 -20.85
N GLY A 507 -9.41 -3.01 -21.49
CA GLY A 507 -10.40 -3.88 -22.10
C GLY A 507 -10.61 -5.13 -21.25
N LEU A 508 -11.86 -5.56 -21.08
CA LEU A 508 -12.21 -6.79 -20.37
C LEU A 508 -12.82 -7.80 -21.36
N VAL A 509 -12.24 -8.98 -21.47
CA VAL A 509 -12.74 -10.08 -22.31
C VAL A 509 -13.28 -11.18 -21.41
N LEU A 510 -14.59 -11.39 -21.45
CA LEU A 510 -15.31 -12.38 -20.64
C LEU A 510 -15.60 -13.61 -21.49
N GLY A 511 -14.90 -14.71 -21.21
CA GLY A 511 -14.87 -15.92 -22.03
C GLY A 511 -14.05 -15.72 -23.30
N ILE A 512 -12.95 -16.47 -23.42
CA ILE A 512 -11.91 -16.25 -24.42
C ILE A 512 -11.99 -17.14 -25.64
N GLY A 513 -12.83 -18.19 -25.68
CA GLY A 513 -12.88 -19.10 -26.83
C GLY A 513 -11.51 -19.74 -27.12
N ASP A 514 -10.97 -19.54 -28.33
CA ASP A 514 -9.59 -19.90 -28.67
C ASP A 514 -8.58 -18.76 -28.42
N GLY A 515 -9.09 -17.55 -28.19
CA GLY A 515 -8.37 -16.32 -27.87
C GLY A 515 -7.86 -15.55 -29.10
N SER A 516 -8.35 -15.85 -30.29
CA SER A 516 -8.05 -15.14 -31.55
C SER A 516 -8.54 -13.69 -31.50
N LEU A 517 -9.69 -13.41 -30.88
CA LEU A 517 -10.19 -12.06 -30.67
C LEU A 517 -9.30 -11.29 -29.69
N VAL A 518 -8.82 -11.95 -28.62
CA VAL A 518 -7.89 -11.36 -27.65
C VAL A 518 -6.61 -10.89 -28.34
N GLU A 519 -6.01 -11.74 -29.18
CA GLU A 519 -4.81 -11.36 -29.92
C GLU A 519 -5.07 -10.24 -30.93
N ALA A 520 -6.18 -10.32 -31.67
CA ALA A 520 -6.58 -9.28 -32.63
C ALA A 520 -6.78 -7.91 -31.97
N LEU A 521 -7.48 -7.86 -30.83
CA LEU A 521 -7.67 -6.64 -30.03
C LEU A 521 -6.35 -6.09 -29.48
N ALA A 522 -5.45 -6.97 -29.00
CA ALA A 522 -4.15 -6.57 -28.45
C ALA A 522 -3.22 -5.94 -29.49
N ARG A 523 -3.36 -6.33 -30.77
CA ARG A 523 -2.60 -5.84 -31.93
C ARG A 523 -3.22 -4.63 -32.63
N GLN A 524 -4.55 -4.52 -32.65
CA GLN A 524 -5.27 -3.43 -33.31
C GLN A 524 -5.58 -2.24 -32.39
N SER A 525 -5.18 -2.29 -31.11
CA SER A 525 -5.47 -1.23 -30.14
C SER A 525 -4.35 -1.06 -29.10
N HIS A 526 -4.43 0.05 -28.36
CA HIS A 526 -3.62 0.35 -27.19
C HIS A 526 -4.24 -0.17 -25.87
N LEU A 527 -5.39 -0.86 -25.91
CA LEU A 527 -6.07 -1.42 -24.72
C LEU A 527 -5.18 -2.41 -23.99
N ARG A 528 -5.11 -2.31 -22.66
CA ARG A 528 -4.61 -3.40 -21.81
C ARG A 528 -5.74 -4.38 -21.58
N LEU A 529 -5.59 -5.61 -22.06
CA LEU A 529 -6.64 -6.60 -21.98
C LEU A 529 -6.54 -7.41 -20.68
N ILE A 530 -7.67 -7.56 -20.01
CA ILE A 530 -7.89 -8.47 -18.89
C ILE A 530 -8.83 -9.53 -19.43
N CYS A 531 -8.38 -10.77 -19.50
CA CYS A 531 -9.15 -11.88 -20.05
C CYS A 531 -9.50 -12.83 -18.91
N VAL A 532 -10.77 -13.22 -18.79
CA VAL A 532 -11.23 -14.14 -17.74
C VAL A 532 -12.04 -15.26 -18.40
N ASP A 533 -11.67 -16.51 -18.11
CA ASP A 533 -12.36 -17.70 -18.59
C ASP A 533 -12.31 -18.77 -17.49
N PRO A 534 -13.39 -19.55 -17.29
CA PRO A 534 -13.39 -20.62 -16.29
C PRO A 534 -12.51 -21.82 -16.68
N ASP A 535 -12.14 -21.99 -17.96
CA ASP A 535 -11.30 -23.10 -18.42
C ASP A 535 -9.80 -22.78 -18.26
N PRO A 536 -9.07 -23.45 -17.33
CA PRO A 536 -7.66 -23.20 -17.11
C PRO A 536 -6.77 -23.64 -18.28
N ALA A 537 -7.22 -24.60 -19.12
CA ALA A 537 -6.47 -25.07 -20.28
C ALA A 537 -6.52 -24.05 -21.42
N ARG A 538 -7.68 -23.44 -21.69
CA ARG A 538 -7.80 -22.30 -22.62
C ARG A 538 -6.90 -21.13 -22.18
N ILE A 539 -6.89 -20.83 -20.88
CA ILE A 539 -6.05 -19.76 -20.32
C ILE A 539 -4.56 -20.08 -20.44
N ASP A 540 -4.09 -21.28 -20.11
CA ASP A 540 -2.67 -21.66 -20.26
C ASP A 540 -2.23 -21.65 -21.73
N ALA A 541 -3.08 -22.12 -22.66
CA ALA A 541 -2.82 -22.05 -24.09
C ALA A 541 -2.68 -20.59 -24.58
N LEU A 542 -3.58 -19.70 -24.15
CA LEU A 542 -3.52 -18.27 -24.45
C LEU A 542 -2.24 -17.63 -23.88
N ARG A 543 -1.90 -17.91 -22.61
CA ARG A 543 -0.67 -17.44 -21.95
C ARG A 543 0.56 -17.82 -22.77
N ARG A 544 0.71 -19.10 -23.12
CA ARG A 544 1.85 -19.61 -23.92
C ARG A 544 1.89 -19.05 -25.35
N ARG A 545 0.73 -18.76 -25.96
CA ARG A 545 0.68 -18.11 -27.29
C ARG A 545 1.14 -16.65 -27.18
N LEU A 546 0.54 -15.87 -26.29
CA LEU A 546 0.86 -14.44 -26.14
C LEU A 546 2.27 -14.19 -25.57
N ASP A 547 2.83 -15.08 -24.76
CA ASP A 547 4.21 -14.99 -24.28
C ASP A 547 5.23 -15.17 -25.42
N ARG A 548 5.00 -16.13 -26.35
CA ARG A 548 5.80 -16.29 -27.58
C ARG A 548 5.71 -15.09 -28.54
N LEU A 549 4.68 -14.27 -28.40
CA LEU A 549 4.46 -13.03 -29.16
C LEU A 549 4.92 -11.79 -28.40
N GLY A 550 5.45 -11.93 -27.18
CA GLY A 550 5.85 -10.81 -26.34
C GLY A 550 4.69 -9.93 -25.84
N LEU A 551 3.44 -10.40 -25.87
CA LEU A 551 2.25 -9.65 -25.46
C LEU A 551 1.78 -9.96 -24.03
N TYR A 552 2.16 -11.12 -23.48
CA TYR A 552 1.65 -11.56 -22.17
C TYR A 552 2.14 -10.69 -20.99
N GLY A 553 1.36 -10.71 -19.91
CA GLY A 553 1.52 -9.97 -18.66
C GLY A 553 1.21 -8.48 -18.80
N HIS A 554 1.90 -7.77 -19.69
CA HIS A 554 1.90 -6.32 -19.72
C HIS A 554 0.97 -5.66 -20.76
N ARG A 555 0.67 -6.33 -21.89
CA ARG A 555 -0.42 -5.93 -22.80
C ARG A 555 -1.69 -6.73 -22.50
N VAL A 556 -1.54 -8.01 -22.19
CA VAL A 556 -2.65 -8.92 -21.88
C VAL A 556 -2.37 -9.69 -20.59
N ALA A 557 -3.29 -9.58 -19.62
CA ALA A 557 -3.41 -10.51 -18.50
C ALA A 557 -4.55 -11.52 -18.81
N ALA A 558 -4.37 -12.77 -18.41
CA ALA A 558 -5.36 -13.83 -18.57
C ALA A 558 -5.50 -14.57 -17.23
N LEU A 559 -6.72 -14.82 -16.77
CA LEU A 559 -7.03 -15.39 -15.46
C LEU A 559 -7.97 -16.59 -15.60
N ALA A 560 -7.63 -17.70 -14.94
CA ALA A 560 -8.46 -18.90 -14.89
C ALA A 560 -9.42 -18.81 -13.70
N ALA A 561 -10.63 -18.30 -13.94
CA ALA A 561 -11.62 -18.04 -12.91
C ALA A 561 -13.03 -17.92 -13.47
N ASP A 562 -14.04 -18.18 -12.64
CA ASP A 562 -15.44 -17.82 -12.94
C ASP A 562 -15.56 -16.30 -13.17
N PRO A 563 -15.95 -15.85 -14.39
CA PRO A 563 -16.10 -14.43 -14.70
C PRO A 563 -17.07 -13.69 -13.77
N LEU A 564 -18.10 -14.35 -13.23
CA LEU A 564 -19.08 -13.75 -12.32
C LEU A 564 -18.55 -13.56 -10.90
N ASN A 565 -17.54 -14.34 -10.48
CA ASN A 565 -17.06 -14.41 -9.09
C ASN A 565 -15.55 -14.14 -8.92
N CYS A 566 -14.83 -13.76 -9.97
CA CYS A 566 -13.39 -13.48 -9.93
C CYS A 566 -12.98 -12.15 -9.21
N GLY A 567 -13.95 -11.40 -8.67
CA GLY A 567 -13.72 -10.26 -7.79
C GLY A 567 -13.16 -9.01 -8.48
N LEU A 568 -13.60 -8.74 -9.72
CA LEU A 568 -13.17 -7.56 -10.49
C LEU A 568 -13.54 -6.24 -9.78
N PRO A 569 -12.65 -5.23 -9.79
CA PRO A 569 -12.95 -3.89 -9.29
C PRO A 569 -13.95 -3.16 -10.20
N PRO A 570 -14.80 -2.27 -9.65
CA PRO A 570 -15.72 -1.48 -10.45
C PRO A 570 -14.99 -0.44 -11.31
N TYR A 571 -15.68 0.08 -12.33
CA TYR A 571 -15.28 1.26 -13.11
C TYR A 571 -13.97 1.16 -13.92
N ILE A 572 -13.38 -0.03 -14.07
CA ILE A 572 -12.10 -0.20 -14.77
C ILE A 572 -12.19 -0.15 -16.30
N ALA A 573 -13.29 -0.64 -16.89
CA ALA A 573 -13.30 -1.02 -18.29
C ALA A 573 -13.76 0.12 -19.20
N ASN A 574 -12.90 0.49 -20.15
CA ASN A 574 -13.26 1.31 -21.30
C ASN A 574 -14.07 0.48 -22.32
N VAL A 575 -13.67 -0.79 -22.50
CA VAL A 575 -14.31 -1.75 -23.40
C VAL A 575 -14.57 -3.05 -22.64
N ILE A 576 -15.77 -3.61 -22.73
CA ILE A 576 -16.06 -5.00 -22.31
C ILE A 576 -16.55 -5.78 -23.53
N THR A 577 -16.03 -6.97 -23.77
CA THR A 577 -16.49 -7.85 -24.85
C THR A 577 -16.36 -9.33 -24.47
N SER A 578 -16.72 -10.21 -25.39
CA SER A 578 -16.67 -11.67 -25.24
C SER A 578 -16.28 -12.33 -26.56
N GLU A 579 -15.45 -13.38 -26.49
CA GLU A 579 -15.25 -14.26 -27.64
C GLU A 579 -16.32 -15.36 -27.66
N SER A 580 -16.52 -16.03 -26.51
CA SER A 580 -17.60 -16.99 -26.22
C SER A 580 -18.24 -16.72 -24.85
N LEU A 581 -19.54 -17.02 -24.71
CA LEU A 581 -20.30 -16.91 -23.46
C LEU A 581 -20.96 -18.25 -23.06
N GLU A 582 -20.43 -19.39 -23.52
CA GLU A 582 -20.90 -20.74 -23.14
C GLU A 582 -21.13 -20.89 -21.62
N TRP A 583 -20.20 -20.39 -20.82
CA TRP A 583 -20.21 -20.42 -19.36
C TRP A 583 -21.35 -19.60 -18.72
N ALA A 584 -21.97 -18.67 -19.46
CA ALA A 584 -23.02 -17.79 -18.97
C ALA A 584 -24.44 -18.38 -19.15
N GLY A 585 -24.54 -19.63 -19.63
CA GLY A 585 -25.82 -20.29 -19.94
C GLY A 585 -26.83 -20.30 -18.78
N GLY A 586 -28.13 -20.24 -19.14
CA GLY A 586 -29.26 -20.27 -18.22
C GLY A 586 -29.81 -18.88 -17.84
N PRO A 587 -31.13 -18.76 -17.56
CA PRO A 587 -31.80 -17.48 -17.30
C PRO A 587 -31.28 -16.76 -16.04
N ASP A 588 -30.82 -17.50 -15.03
CA ASP A 588 -30.35 -16.96 -13.74
C ASP A 588 -29.01 -16.20 -13.83
N ASN A 589 -28.27 -16.37 -14.92
CA ASN A 589 -26.94 -15.78 -15.11
C ASN A 589 -26.97 -14.45 -15.87
N GLY A 590 -27.95 -14.23 -16.76
CA GLY A 590 -28.20 -12.92 -17.40
C GLY A 590 -28.21 -11.74 -16.42
N PRO A 591 -28.96 -11.77 -15.30
CA PRO A 591 -28.99 -10.65 -14.36
C PRO A 591 -27.74 -10.53 -13.49
N LYS A 592 -26.88 -11.55 -13.42
CA LYS A 592 -25.54 -11.46 -12.80
C LYS A 592 -24.55 -10.82 -13.78
N LEU A 593 -24.56 -11.27 -15.03
CA LEU A 593 -23.76 -10.73 -16.13
C LEU A 593 -24.05 -9.24 -16.33
N ALA A 594 -25.32 -8.82 -16.40
CA ALA A 594 -25.70 -7.42 -16.55
C ALA A 594 -25.13 -6.53 -15.43
N ARG A 595 -25.20 -6.99 -14.17
CA ARG A 595 -24.65 -6.26 -13.01
C ARG A 595 -23.12 -6.23 -13.00
N LEU A 596 -22.46 -7.34 -13.34
CA LEU A 596 -21.00 -7.43 -13.48
C LEU A 596 -20.50 -6.46 -14.55
N VAL A 597 -21.04 -6.59 -15.77
CA VAL A 597 -20.67 -5.80 -16.95
C VAL A 597 -20.87 -4.33 -16.63
N PHE A 598 -22.07 -3.90 -16.25
CA PHE A 598 -22.33 -2.50 -15.94
C PHE A 598 -21.49 -1.99 -14.78
N GLY A 599 -21.28 -2.80 -13.73
CA GLY A 599 -20.42 -2.45 -12.59
C GLY A 599 -18.96 -2.21 -12.96
N CYS A 600 -18.42 -2.99 -13.90
CA CYS A 600 -17.05 -2.84 -14.40
C CYS A 600 -16.89 -1.70 -15.41
N LEU A 601 -17.96 -1.27 -16.11
CA LEU A 601 -17.89 -0.14 -17.05
C LEU A 601 -17.45 1.15 -16.35
N ARG A 602 -16.41 1.78 -16.90
CA ARG A 602 -15.93 3.10 -16.50
C ARG A 602 -17.04 4.15 -16.72
N PRO A 603 -17.33 5.02 -15.74
CA PRO A 603 -18.17 6.21 -15.95
C PRO A 603 -17.66 7.10 -17.09
N TYR A 604 -18.49 8.04 -17.56
CA TYR A 604 -18.16 8.91 -18.70
C TYR A 604 -17.78 8.14 -19.98
N GLY A 605 -18.58 7.14 -20.36
CA GLY A 605 -18.60 6.58 -21.72
C GLY A 605 -17.98 5.20 -21.91
N GLY A 606 -17.66 4.45 -20.84
CA GLY A 606 -17.25 3.05 -20.96
C GLY A 606 -18.36 2.19 -21.58
N THR A 607 -17.99 1.31 -22.50
CA THR A 607 -18.93 0.57 -23.35
C THR A 607 -18.68 -0.94 -23.33
N ALA A 608 -19.73 -1.73 -23.12
CA ALA A 608 -19.74 -3.16 -23.40
C ALA A 608 -20.31 -3.39 -24.81
N ALA A 609 -19.62 -4.21 -25.60
CA ALA A 609 -20.08 -4.65 -26.92
C ALA A 609 -19.96 -6.18 -26.94
N LEU A 610 -21.05 -6.86 -26.62
CA LEU A 610 -21.11 -8.31 -26.39
C LEU A 610 -21.74 -9.02 -27.59
N SER A 611 -21.12 -10.13 -28.01
CA SER A 611 -21.78 -11.09 -28.89
C SER A 611 -22.41 -12.18 -28.03
N ILE A 612 -23.73 -12.33 -28.13
CA ILE A 612 -24.53 -13.33 -27.41
C ILE A 612 -25.26 -14.19 -28.46
N PRO A 613 -25.18 -15.52 -28.42
CA PRO A 613 -25.83 -16.39 -29.40
C PRO A 613 -27.36 -16.23 -29.45
N GLY A 614 -27.94 -16.49 -30.63
CA GLY A 614 -29.39 -16.49 -30.84
C GLY A 614 -30.06 -15.13 -30.63
N ASP A 615 -31.23 -15.12 -30.02
CA ASP A 615 -31.97 -13.93 -29.59
C ASP A 615 -31.44 -13.33 -28.27
N GLY A 616 -30.43 -13.97 -27.65
CA GLY A 616 -29.89 -13.61 -26.35
C GLY A 616 -29.39 -12.17 -26.24
N SER A 617 -28.91 -11.58 -27.34
CA SER A 617 -28.53 -10.16 -27.41
C SER A 617 -29.72 -9.24 -27.12
N ALA A 618 -30.89 -9.50 -27.70
CA ALA A 618 -32.10 -8.70 -27.47
C ALA A 618 -32.67 -8.92 -26.06
N ALA A 619 -32.67 -10.17 -25.58
CA ALA A 619 -33.09 -10.51 -24.23
C ALA A 619 -32.21 -9.82 -23.15
N PHE A 620 -30.88 -9.83 -23.35
CA PHE A 620 -29.93 -9.17 -22.46
C PHE A 620 -30.14 -7.65 -22.40
N LEU A 621 -30.30 -6.98 -23.55
CA LEU A 621 -30.57 -5.53 -23.58
C LEU A 621 -31.90 -5.21 -22.88
N LYS A 622 -32.98 -5.94 -23.18
CA LYS A 622 -34.29 -5.79 -22.51
C LYS A 622 -34.15 -5.94 -20.99
N GLN A 623 -33.33 -6.89 -20.53
CA GLN A 623 -33.05 -7.10 -19.11
C GLN A 623 -32.26 -5.93 -18.49
N VAL A 624 -31.22 -5.41 -19.15
CA VAL A 624 -30.45 -4.24 -18.69
C VAL A 624 -31.34 -3.01 -18.58
N THR A 625 -32.20 -2.75 -19.58
CA THR A 625 -33.19 -1.66 -19.55
C THR A 625 -34.18 -1.84 -18.39
N GLY A 626 -34.67 -3.06 -18.18
CA GLY A 626 -35.57 -3.40 -17.07
C GLY A 626 -34.97 -3.18 -15.68
N MET A 627 -33.64 -3.27 -15.53
CA MET A 627 -32.95 -2.97 -14.26
C MET A 627 -32.89 -1.48 -13.91
N LYS A 628 -33.19 -0.57 -14.83
CA LYS A 628 -33.14 0.90 -14.64
C LYS A 628 -31.81 1.38 -14.05
N LEU A 629 -30.70 0.81 -14.53
CA LEU A 629 -29.35 1.13 -14.04
C LEU A 629 -29.01 2.61 -14.38
N PRO A 630 -28.64 3.46 -13.40
CA PRO A 630 -28.46 4.90 -13.66
C PRO A 630 -27.33 5.20 -14.65
N GLY A 631 -27.63 5.96 -15.71
CA GLY A 631 -26.69 6.28 -16.78
C GLY A 631 -26.43 5.13 -17.76
N ALA A 632 -27.17 4.01 -17.66
CA ALA A 632 -27.11 2.95 -18.67
C ALA A 632 -27.86 3.35 -19.95
N GLN A 633 -27.19 3.21 -21.09
CA GLN A 633 -27.80 3.24 -22.41
C GLN A 633 -27.62 1.88 -23.09
N THR A 634 -28.63 1.45 -23.83
CA THR A 634 -28.70 0.14 -24.49
C THR A 634 -28.99 0.32 -25.97
N SER A 635 -28.20 -0.31 -26.85
CA SER A 635 -28.44 -0.30 -28.29
C SER A 635 -27.94 -1.58 -28.96
N MET A 636 -28.30 -1.78 -30.23
CA MET A 636 -27.77 -2.84 -31.09
C MET A 636 -26.87 -2.21 -32.16
N SER A 637 -25.69 -2.76 -32.39
CA SER A 637 -24.75 -2.25 -33.42
C SER A 637 -23.91 -3.40 -33.96
N ASP A 638 -23.85 -3.57 -35.29
CA ASP A 638 -23.10 -4.65 -35.96
C ASP A 638 -23.38 -6.07 -35.41
N GLY A 639 -24.61 -6.32 -34.94
CA GLY A 639 -25.00 -7.59 -34.30
C GLY A 639 -24.57 -7.76 -32.83
N LEU A 640 -23.93 -6.74 -32.24
CA LEU A 640 -23.47 -6.72 -30.85
C LEU A 640 -24.52 -6.05 -29.96
N ALA A 641 -24.78 -6.66 -28.79
CA ALA A 641 -25.50 -6.03 -27.70
C ALA A 641 -24.61 -4.97 -27.05
N VAL A 642 -24.99 -3.70 -27.17
CA VAL A 642 -24.23 -2.56 -26.65
C VAL A 642 -24.85 -2.04 -25.36
N VAL A 643 -24.02 -1.94 -24.31
CA VAL A 643 -24.39 -1.29 -23.04
C VAL A 643 -23.34 -0.24 -22.72
N ARG A 644 -23.75 1.03 -22.59
CA ARG A 644 -22.85 2.15 -22.29
C ARG A 644 -23.19 2.75 -20.93
N ARG A 645 -22.17 3.16 -20.17
CA ARG A 645 -22.32 3.95 -18.94
C ARG A 645 -21.99 5.41 -19.21
N GLU A 646 -23.00 6.24 -19.41
CA GLU A 646 -22.82 7.68 -19.68
C GLU A 646 -22.85 8.53 -18.41
N GLY A 647 -22.16 9.67 -18.47
CA GLY A 647 -22.16 10.68 -17.41
C GLY A 647 -21.46 10.28 -16.10
N ALA A 648 -21.75 11.07 -15.07
CA ALA A 648 -21.26 10.89 -13.71
C ALA A 648 -22.04 9.79 -12.96
N LEU A 649 -21.45 9.29 -11.87
CA LEU A 649 -22.16 8.44 -10.93
C LEU A 649 -23.25 9.27 -10.19
N PRO A 650 -24.47 8.76 -9.97
CA PRO A 650 -25.49 9.49 -9.21
C PRO A 650 -25.02 9.83 -7.80
N GLY A 651 -25.15 11.10 -7.41
CA GLY A 651 -24.66 11.60 -6.12
C GLY A 651 -23.15 11.89 -6.07
N ALA A 652 -22.40 11.66 -7.15
CA ALA A 652 -21.03 12.15 -7.25
C ALA A 652 -20.98 13.66 -7.52
N ALA A 653 -19.89 14.31 -7.12
CA ALA A 653 -19.65 15.73 -7.37
C ALA A 653 -18.23 16.01 -7.86
N ASP A 654 -18.04 17.18 -8.47
CA ASP A 654 -16.74 17.69 -8.89
C ASP A 654 -16.05 18.48 -7.76
N TRP A 655 -14.71 18.52 -7.80
CA TRP A 655 -13.88 19.42 -7.00
C TRP A 655 -13.19 20.41 -7.95
N THR A 656 -13.84 21.55 -8.21
CA THR A 656 -13.50 22.44 -9.33
C THR A 656 -12.39 23.44 -9.01
N HIS A 657 -12.30 23.88 -7.75
CA HIS A 657 -11.38 24.94 -7.30
C HIS A 657 -10.44 24.45 -6.18
N GLU A 658 -9.40 25.24 -5.85
CA GLU A 658 -8.40 24.90 -4.81
C GLU A 658 -9.02 24.48 -3.45
N TYR A 659 -10.22 24.99 -3.15
CA TYR A 659 -10.95 24.81 -1.89
C TYR A 659 -12.39 24.29 -2.09
N GLY A 660 -12.60 23.51 -3.15
CA GLY A 660 -13.88 22.88 -3.49
C GLY A 660 -14.52 23.59 -4.68
N ASP A 661 -14.97 24.81 -4.43
CA ASP A 661 -15.89 25.57 -5.27
C ASP A 661 -15.52 27.08 -5.29
N PRO A 662 -16.30 27.93 -6.00
CA PRO A 662 -16.11 29.38 -5.99
C PRO A 662 -16.28 30.05 -4.62
N SER A 663 -17.04 29.43 -3.70
CA SER A 663 -17.32 29.98 -2.36
C SER A 663 -16.24 29.68 -1.33
N ASN A 664 -15.30 28.78 -1.63
CA ASN A 664 -14.29 28.22 -0.73
C ASN A 664 -14.89 27.40 0.43
N SER A 665 -15.97 26.66 0.20
CA SER A 665 -16.64 25.85 1.24
C SER A 665 -15.67 24.96 2.05
N LEU A 666 -14.59 24.46 1.41
CA LEU A 666 -13.76 23.34 1.85
C LEU A 666 -14.55 22.03 2.00
N MET A 667 -15.69 21.95 1.32
CA MET A 667 -16.59 20.81 1.28
C MET A 667 -16.72 20.30 -0.15
N SER A 668 -16.67 18.97 -0.32
CA SER A 668 -17.13 18.30 -1.53
C SER A 668 -18.60 17.95 -1.39
N GLN A 669 -19.38 18.07 -2.46
CA GLN A 669 -20.79 17.68 -2.49
C GLN A 669 -20.99 16.18 -2.80
N ASP A 670 -19.92 15.38 -2.83
CA ASP A 670 -19.95 13.96 -3.19
C ASP A 670 -20.55 13.08 -2.08
N GLN A 671 -21.68 12.43 -2.39
CA GLN A 671 -22.48 11.58 -1.51
C GLN A 671 -22.03 10.10 -1.50
N LEU A 672 -21.16 9.69 -2.43
CA LEU A 672 -20.78 8.27 -2.59
C LEU A 672 -19.54 7.93 -1.75
N VAL A 673 -18.69 8.92 -1.48
CA VAL A 673 -17.48 8.73 -0.67
C VAL A 673 -17.83 8.72 0.82
N ARG A 674 -17.99 7.50 1.35
CA ARG A 674 -18.31 7.25 2.76
C ARG A 674 -17.66 5.96 3.30
N ALA A 675 -17.52 5.89 4.61
CA ALA A 675 -16.95 4.76 5.30
C ALA A 675 -17.89 3.52 5.33
N PRO A 676 -17.36 2.28 5.45
CA PRO A 676 -15.96 1.90 5.33
C PRO A 676 -15.41 2.11 3.92
N LEU A 677 -14.12 2.40 3.81
CA LEU A 677 -13.41 2.65 2.55
C LEU A 677 -12.51 1.48 2.20
N GLY A 678 -12.49 1.09 0.92
CA GLY A 678 -11.55 0.12 0.38
C GLY A 678 -10.82 0.66 -0.85
N VAL A 679 -9.59 0.22 -1.07
CA VAL A 679 -8.78 0.58 -2.24
C VAL A 679 -9.49 0.20 -3.54
N LEU A 680 -9.49 1.11 -4.50
CA LEU A 680 -9.91 0.93 -5.89
C LEU A 680 -8.68 0.66 -6.79
N TRP A 681 -7.68 1.53 -6.68
CA TRP A 681 -6.39 1.41 -7.36
C TRP A 681 -5.27 2.07 -6.55
N PHE A 682 -4.03 1.67 -6.83
CA PHE A 682 -2.81 2.28 -6.27
C PHE A 682 -1.62 2.14 -7.21
N GLY A 683 -0.59 2.97 -7.05
CA GLY A 683 0.65 2.83 -7.80
C GLY A 683 0.57 3.40 -9.21
N GLY A 684 1.31 2.75 -10.12
CA GLY A 684 1.23 3.01 -11.56
C GLY A 684 1.64 4.42 -11.99
N PRO A 685 1.28 4.83 -13.23
CA PRO A 685 1.62 6.14 -13.80
C PRO A 685 1.21 7.33 -12.92
N ALA A 686 0.06 7.28 -12.26
CA ALA A 686 -0.37 8.32 -11.32
C ALA A 686 0.58 8.56 -10.13
N SER A 687 1.50 7.63 -9.84
CA SER A 687 2.44 7.73 -8.72
C SER A 687 3.81 8.31 -9.08
N ASP A 688 4.07 8.54 -10.37
CA ASP A 688 5.31 9.15 -10.90
C ASP A 688 5.64 10.45 -10.16
N GLY A 689 6.88 10.58 -9.71
CA GLY A 689 7.33 11.70 -8.89
C GLY A 689 7.28 13.04 -9.61
N SER A 690 7.44 13.04 -10.94
CA SER A 690 7.43 14.24 -11.78
C SER A 690 6.04 14.86 -11.96
N LEU A 691 4.97 14.16 -11.55
CA LEU A 691 3.61 14.71 -11.48
C LEU A 691 3.41 15.66 -10.28
N PHE A 692 4.38 15.74 -9.37
CA PHE A 692 4.24 16.44 -8.09
C PHE A 692 5.44 17.35 -7.79
N TYR A 693 5.17 18.59 -7.39
CA TYR A 693 6.19 19.39 -6.71
C TYR A 693 6.57 18.77 -5.36
N ASN A 694 7.80 18.97 -4.91
CA ASN A 694 8.22 18.55 -3.57
C ASN A 694 7.28 19.16 -2.51
N ARG A 695 6.77 18.33 -1.59
CA ARG A 695 5.78 18.75 -0.58
C ARG A 695 6.18 19.99 0.24
N HIS A 696 7.48 20.28 0.36
CA HIS A 696 7.98 21.46 1.06
C HIS A 696 7.63 22.79 0.35
N PHE A 697 7.43 22.77 -0.97
CA PHE A 697 7.08 23.95 -1.76
C PHE A 697 5.58 24.25 -1.79
N TRP A 698 4.73 23.33 -1.32
CA TRP A 698 3.28 23.54 -1.22
C TRP A 698 2.63 23.95 -2.55
N GLY A 699 2.79 23.11 -3.58
CA GLY A 699 2.22 23.40 -4.90
C GLY A 699 0.69 23.47 -4.94
N PRO A 700 0.14 23.75 -6.13
CA PRO A 700 -1.31 23.78 -6.38
C PRO A 700 -2.04 22.56 -5.81
N SER A 701 -3.30 22.77 -5.44
CA SER A 701 -4.21 21.64 -5.22
C SER A 701 -4.55 20.98 -6.56
N MET A 702 -5.05 19.75 -6.51
CA MET A 702 -5.71 19.17 -7.69
C MET A 702 -7.13 19.73 -7.85
N ALA A 703 -7.63 19.65 -9.08
CA ALA A 703 -9.05 19.69 -9.38
C ALA A 703 -9.51 18.31 -9.87
N VAL A 704 -10.78 17.96 -9.67
CA VAL A 704 -11.38 16.70 -10.12
C VAL A 704 -12.69 17.01 -10.84
N ILE A 705 -12.73 16.75 -12.14
CA ILE A 705 -13.91 16.96 -13.00
C ILE A 705 -14.08 15.83 -14.02
N ASP A 706 -15.32 15.46 -14.34
CA ASP A 706 -15.65 14.53 -15.45
C ASP A 706 -14.77 13.24 -15.52
N GLY A 707 -14.49 12.62 -14.37
CA GLY A 707 -13.67 11.42 -14.22
C GLY A 707 -12.15 11.67 -14.32
N ARG A 708 -11.69 12.93 -14.21
CA ARG A 708 -10.30 13.36 -14.41
C ARG A 708 -9.78 14.14 -13.21
N MET A 709 -8.67 13.65 -12.64
CA MET A 709 -7.85 14.35 -11.66
C MET A 709 -6.81 15.18 -12.39
N ILE A 710 -6.88 16.51 -12.27
CA ILE A 710 -5.95 17.46 -12.89
C ILE A 710 -4.82 17.77 -11.90
N LEU A 711 -3.59 17.44 -12.30
CA LEU A 711 -2.37 17.55 -11.51
C LEU A 711 -1.36 18.49 -12.17
N GLN A 712 -0.45 19.06 -11.36
CA GLN A 712 0.64 19.89 -11.83
C GLN A 712 1.95 19.52 -11.10
N GLY A 713 2.99 19.32 -11.90
CA GLY A 713 4.36 19.09 -11.45
C GLY A 713 5.34 19.95 -12.24
N PRO A 714 6.65 19.89 -11.95
CA PRO A 714 7.67 20.67 -12.65
C PRO A 714 7.56 20.53 -14.17
N GLY A 715 7.42 21.66 -14.85
CA GLY A 715 7.30 21.76 -16.30
C GLY A 715 6.07 21.08 -16.94
N LYS A 716 5.01 20.72 -16.18
CA LYS A 716 3.84 20.02 -16.76
C LYS A 716 2.52 20.21 -16.01
N LEU A 717 1.44 20.25 -16.79
CA LEU A 717 0.07 19.96 -16.35
C LEU A 717 -0.30 18.55 -16.84
N SER A 718 -1.09 17.79 -16.10
CA SER A 718 -1.48 16.42 -16.48
C SER A 718 -2.91 16.11 -16.06
N ALA A 719 -3.64 15.38 -16.91
CA ALA A 719 -4.89 14.73 -16.51
C ALA A 719 -4.65 13.26 -16.24
N VAL A 720 -5.14 12.79 -15.10
CA VAL A 720 -5.10 11.38 -14.67
C VAL A 720 -6.53 10.88 -14.50
N ASP A 721 -6.79 9.66 -14.91
CA ASP A 721 -8.08 9.01 -14.75
C ASP A 721 -8.39 8.68 -13.27
N VAL A 722 -9.54 9.13 -12.78
CA VAL A 722 -9.98 8.93 -11.38
C VAL A 722 -10.20 7.46 -11.04
N TYR A 723 -10.57 6.63 -12.02
CA TYR A 723 -11.00 5.24 -11.78
C TYR A 723 -9.90 4.20 -11.96
N THR A 724 -8.81 4.55 -12.64
CA THR A 724 -7.72 3.62 -12.99
C THR A 724 -6.30 4.14 -12.70
N GLY A 725 -6.11 5.43 -12.42
CA GLY A 725 -4.78 6.02 -12.23
C GLY A 725 -3.95 6.12 -13.52
N ARG A 726 -4.58 5.95 -14.69
CA ARG A 726 -3.93 6.12 -16.00
C ARG A 726 -3.72 7.60 -16.33
N ILE A 727 -2.54 7.97 -16.84
CA ILE A 727 -2.33 9.30 -17.45
C ILE A 727 -3.13 9.37 -18.76
N LEU A 728 -3.99 10.38 -18.90
CA LEU A 728 -4.80 10.62 -20.11
C LEU A 728 -4.07 11.51 -21.10
N TRP A 729 -3.46 12.59 -20.62
CA TRP A 729 -2.62 13.51 -21.39
C TRP A 729 -1.68 14.29 -20.46
N GLN A 730 -0.62 14.86 -21.02
CA GLN A 730 0.28 15.79 -20.35
C GLN A 730 0.56 16.99 -21.26
N THR A 731 0.38 18.20 -20.74
CA THR A 731 0.65 19.46 -21.44
C THR A 731 1.92 20.07 -20.84
N PRO A 732 2.98 20.32 -21.62
CA PRO A 732 4.20 20.94 -21.09
C PRO A 732 3.94 22.39 -20.64
N LEU A 733 4.60 22.79 -19.56
CA LEU A 733 4.61 24.15 -19.03
C LEU A 733 6.06 24.67 -18.99
N VAL A 734 6.23 25.99 -19.11
CA VAL A 734 7.58 26.59 -19.07
C VAL A 734 7.86 27.19 -17.70
N ASP A 735 8.68 26.49 -16.93
CA ASP A 735 9.26 26.99 -15.68
C ASP A 735 10.55 27.77 -16.00
N ASP A 736 10.53 29.11 -15.89
CA ASP A 736 11.71 29.97 -16.10
C ASP A 736 11.99 30.87 -14.89
N GLU A 737 13.15 31.54 -14.88
CA GLU A 737 13.61 32.33 -13.72
C GLU A 737 12.70 33.51 -13.36
N ASN A 738 11.97 34.05 -14.35
CA ASN A 738 11.05 35.17 -14.15
C ASN A 738 9.64 34.70 -13.71
N TYR A 739 9.30 33.44 -13.96
CA TYR A 739 7.97 32.86 -13.68
C TYR A 739 8.04 31.64 -12.73
N ARG A 740 8.85 31.72 -11.67
CA ARG A 740 8.81 30.77 -10.54
C ARG A 740 7.63 31.08 -9.62
N ALA A 741 6.44 30.61 -9.97
CA ALA A 741 5.25 30.80 -9.15
C ALA A 741 5.41 30.13 -7.77
N GLY A 742 5.30 30.93 -6.70
CA GLY A 742 5.47 30.51 -5.31
C GLY A 742 4.18 30.00 -4.63
N ARG A 743 4.25 29.64 -3.34
CA ARG A 743 3.19 28.94 -2.55
C ARG A 743 1.80 29.59 -2.57
N ARG A 744 1.73 30.87 -2.94
CA ARG A 744 0.52 31.69 -2.95
C ARG A 744 0.10 32.17 -4.34
N GLY A 745 0.74 31.70 -5.41
CA GLY A 745 0.55 32.23 -6.77
C GLY A 745 1.04 33.66 -6.94
N ASN A 746 2.00 34.09 -6.11
CA ASN A 746 2.58 35.44 -6.13
C ASN A 746 4.10 35.36 -6.32
N ASP A 747 4.67 36.26 -7.14
CA ASP A 747 6.10 36.36 -7.49
C ASP A 747 7.06 36.66 -6.32
N PHE A 748 6.56 36.75 -5.08
CA PHE A 748 7.35 37.14 -3.91
C PHE A 748 8.20 36.02 -3.31
N GLU A 749 7.84 34.76 -3.55
CA GLU A 749 8.54 33.62 -2.98
C GLU A 749 9.47 33.02 -4.04
N LYS A 750 10.79 33.09 -3.83
CA LYS A 750 11.84 32.69 -4.80
C LYS A 750 11.95 31.16 -5.02
N SER A 751 10.87 30.41 -4.87
CA SER A 751 10.82 28.95 -4.91
C SER A 751 9.79 28.47 -5.93
N LEU A 752 10.16 27.48 -6.75
CA LEU A 752 9.27 26.88 -7.73
C LEU A 752 8.22 26.00 -7.04
N ALA A 753 6.98 26.48 -6.96
CA ALA A 753 5.85 25.76 -6.36
C ALA A 753 4.72 25.46 -7.36
N GLY A 754 4.63 26.19 -8.48
CA GLY A 754 3.62 25.96 -9.53
C GLY A 754 2.52 27.02 -9.59
N PHE A 755 1.75 26.95 -10.67
CA PHE A 755 0.79 27.95 -11.15
C PHE A 755 -0.64 27.67 -10.65
N HIS A 756 -1.36 28.73 -10.25
CA HIS A 756 -2.76 28.60 -9.83
C HIS A 756 -3.67 28.18 -11.00
N PHE A 757 -4.55 27.22 -10.77
CA PHE A 757 -5.54 26.79 -11.75
C PHE A 757 -6.85 26.34 -11.08
N LEU A 758 -7.88 26.21 -11.91
CA LEU A 758 -9.16 25.58 -11.60
C LEU A 758 -9.60 24.75 -12.81
N ALA A 759 -10.55 23.83 -12.61
CA ALA A 759 -11.13 23.07 -13.71
C ALA A 759 -12.66 23.05 -13.61
N VAL A 760 -13.32 23.29 -14.74
CA VAL A 760 -14.76 23.11 -14.94
C VAL A 760 -15.00 22.37 -16.26
N ARG A 761 -16.20 21.84 -16.47
CA ARG A 761 -16.56 20.93 -17.59
C ARG A 761 -16.08 21.35 -18.98
N ASP A 762 -16.09 22.64 -19.32
CA ASP A 762 -15.67 23.16 -20.62
C ASP A 762 -14.26 23.77 -20.65
N GLY A 763 -13.50 23.72 -19.54
CA GLY A 763 -12.18 24.34 -19.49
C GLY A 763 -11.44 24.18 -18.16
N ILE A 764 -10.16 23.81 -18.26
CA ILE A 764 -9.15 24.09 -17.24
C ILE A 764 -8.68 25.53 -17.47
N TYR A 765 -8.76 26.37 -16.45
CA TYR A 765 -8.26 27.75 -16.50
C TYR A 765 -6.97 27.82 -15.67
N LEU A 766 -5.85 28.13 -16.32
CA LEU A 766 -4.50 28.08 -15.75
C LEU A 766 -3.83 29.47 -15.83
N VAL A 767 -3.34 29.98 -14.70
CA VAL A 767 -2.65 31.28 -14.62
C VAL A 767 -1.17 31.09 -14.93
N HIS A 768 -0.76 31.27 -16.18
CA HIS A 768 0.61 31.02 -16.65
C HIS A 768 1.17 32.26 -17.37
N LYS A 769 2.42 32.63 -17.04
CA LYS A 769 3.13 33.80 -17.60
C LYS A 769 2.30 35.10 -17.63
N GLY A 770 1.61 35.37 -16.52
CA GLY A 770 0.77 36.56 -16.33
C GLY A 770 -0.57 36.55 -17.07
N ARG A 771 -0.89 35.49 -17.82
CA ARG A 771 -2.11 35.31 -18.62
C ARG A 771 -2.94 34.15 -18.05
N ILE A 772 -4.21 34.05 -18.43
CA ILE A 772 -5.01 32.84 -18.18
C ILE A 772 -5.08 32.04 -19.47
N LEU A 773 -4.67 30.77 -19.44
CA LEU A 773 -4.87 29.82 -20.53
C LEU A 773 -6.16 29.05 -20.27
N LYS A 774 -7.08 28.99 -21.24
CA LYS A 774 -8.17 27.99 -21.27
C LYS A 774 -7.63 26.75 -21.97
N ILE A 775 -7.68 25.60 -21.31
CA ILE A 775 -7.20 24.30 -21.80
C ILE A 775 -8.37 23.33 -21.80
N ASP A 776 -8.51 22.55 -22.88
CA ASP A 776 -9.52 21.50 -22.99
C ASP A 776 -9.25 20.38 -21.95
N PRO A 777 -10.21 20.07 -21.05
CA PRO A 777 -10.06 18.95 -20.11
C PRO A 777 -9.92 17.58 -20.79
N ALA A 778 -10.44 17.41 -22.00
CA ALA A 778 -10.44 16.12 -22.69
C ALA A 778 -9.08 15.79 -23.34
N SER A 779 -8.44 16.75 -24.01
CA SER A 779 -7.21 16.55 -24.79
C SER A 779 -5.96 17.29 -24.29
N GLY A 780 -6.09 18.22 -23.34
CA GLY A 780 -4.96 19.05 -22.86
C GLY A 780 -4.53 20.15 -23.84
N LYS A 781 -5.23 20.33 -24.96
CA LYS A 781 -4.97 21.39 -25.94
C LYS A 781 -5.40 22.76 -25.41
N GLN A 782 -4.61 23.79 -25.70
CA GLN A 782 -5.00 25.18 -25.41
C GLN A 782 -6.13 25.61 -26.35
N LEU A 783 -7.22 26.14 -25.79
CA LEU A 783 -8.40 26.64 -26.48
C LEU A 783 -8.40 28.18 -26.62
N ALA A 784 -7.97 28.90 -25.58
CA ALA A 784 -7.98 30.37 -25.56
C ALA A 784 -6.93 30.95 -24.60
N VAL A 785 -6.66 32.25 -24.73
CA VAL A 785 -5.78 33.01 -23.83
C VAL A 785 -6.45 34.32 -23.44
N PHE A 786 -6.59 34.58 -22.15
CA PHE A 786 -7.07 35.86 -21.61
C PHE A 786 -5.88 36.67 -21.09
N ALA A 787 -5.60 37.79 -21.75
CA ALA A 787 -4.57 38.74 -21.33
C ALA A 787 -5.14 39.76 -20.33
N PRO A 788 -4.32 40.28 -19.39
CA PRO A 788 -4.69 41.45 -18.60
C PRO A 788 -4.97 42.67 -19.48
N SER A 789 -5.90 43.53 -19.06
CA SER A 789 -6.31 44.72 -19.83
C SER A 789 -5.25 45.82 -19.96
N LYS A 790 -4.15 45.76 -19.20
CA LYS A 790 -3.03 46.71 -19.28
C LYS A 790 -1.70 45.97 -19.40
N LYS A 791 -0.74 46.55 -20.12
CA LYS A 791 0.62 46.01 -20.28
C LYS A 791 1.37 46.07 -18.94
N GLY A 792 1.96 44.94 -18.50
CA GLY A 792 2.71 44.83 -17.24
C GLY A 792 1.89 44.32 -16.04
N ASP A 793 0.56 44.41 -16.13
CA ASP A 793 -0.35 43.70 -15.23
C ASP A 793 -0.20 42.18 -15.42
N THR A 794 -0.53 41.41 -14.38
CA THR A 794 -0.55 39.94 -14.42
C THR A 794 -1.78 39.42 -13.69
N TRP A 795 -2.41 38.36 -14.19
CA TRP A 795 -3.45 37.66 -13.44
C TRP A 795 -2.89 37.00 -12.17
N GLY A 796 -3.66 37.04 -11.09
CA GLY A 796 -3.41 36.36 -9.82
C GLY A 796 -4.33 35.16 -9.63
N ARG A 797 -5.07 35.11 -8.51
CA ARG A 797 -6.06 34.05 -8.30
C ARG A 797 -7.31 34.27 -9.16
N ILE A 798 -7.91 33.16 -9.59
CA ILE A 798 -9.06 33.12 -10.49
C ILE A 798 -10.18 32.22 -9.96
N ARG A 799 -11.41 32.45 -10.42
CA ARG A 799 -12.61 31.63 -10.15
C ARG A 799 -13.51 31.60 -11.37
N VAL A 800 -14.33 30.56 -11.49
CA VAL A 800 -15.41 30.48 -12.49
C VAL A 800 -16.73 30.25 -11.79
N GLN A 801 -17.74 31.08 -12.10
CA GLN A 801 -19.11 30.94 -11.64
C GLN A 801 -20.06 31.18 -12.81
N GLY A 802 -20.85 30.16 -13.20
CA GLY A 802 -21.67 30.23 -14.42
C GLY A 802 -20.81 30.54 -15.64
N ASP A 803 -21.16 31.59 -16.39
CA ASP A 803 -20.40 32.09 -17.56
C ASP A 803 -19.36 33.18 -17.23
N LEU A 804 -19.04 33.36 -15.95
CA LEU A 804 -18.15 34.41 -15.48
C LEU A 804 -16.79 33.86 -15.09
N LEU A 805 -15.72 34.52 -15.56
CA LEU A 805 -14.34 34.31 -15.14
C LEU A 805 -13.93 35.52 -14.29
N ILE A 806 -13.76 35.28 -13.00
CA ILE A 806 -13.38 36.27 -12.00
C ILE A 806 -11.87 36.13 -11.74
N GLY A 807 -11.14 37.22 -11.61
CA GLY A 807 -9.74 37.15 -11.19
C GLY A 807 -9.16 38.45 -10.66
N THR A 808 -8.10 38.32 -9.86
CA THR A 808 -7.33 39.46 -9.34
C THR A 808 -6.26 39.90 -10.32
N ILE A 809 -6.05 41.21 -10.44
CA ILE A 809 -5.02 41.84 -11.26
C ILE A 809 -3.91 42.37 -10.37
N HIS A 810 -2.70 41.86 -10.62
CA HIS A 810 -1.51 42.09 -9.83
C HIS A 810 -0.58 43.11 -10.49
N ARG A 811 -0.17 44.13 -9.73
CA ARG A 811 0.64 45.27 -10.19
C ARG A 811 1.78 45.57 -9.24
N VAL A 812 2.91 46.03 -9.77
CA VAL A 812 4.07 46.46 -8.96
C VAL A 812 3.79 47.83 -8.34
N GLN A 813 3.73 47.91 -7.01
CA GLN A 813 3.60 49.17 -6.26
C GLN A 813 4.92 49.54 -5.54
N GLY A 814 5.90 50.04 -6.29
CA GLY A 814 7.19 50.49 -5.73
C GLY A 814 7.83 49.46 -4.79
N LYS A 815 8.22 49.88 -3.58
CA LYS A 815 8.83 49.00 -2.56
C LYS A 815 7.90 47.87 -2.06
N ARG A 816 6.58 47.97 -2.22
CA ARG A 816 5.60 46.91 -1.84
C ARG A 816 5.68 45.69 -2.77
N GLY A 817 6.23 45.86 -3.98
CA GLY A 817 6.29 44.85 -5.03
C GLY A 817 4.91 44.52 -5.61
N ARG A 818 4.71 43.31 -6.13
CA ARG A 818 3.56 42.93 -6.97
C ARG A 818 2.31 42.51 -6.19
N VAL A 819 1.35 43.41 -5.98
CA VAL A 819 0.14 43.21 -5.15
C VAL A 819 -1.16 43.14 -5.96
N PRO A 820 -2.23 42.46 -5.46
CA PRO A 820 -3.56 42.48 -6.08
C PRO A 820 -4.22 43.86 -5.88
N THR A 821 -4.31 44.66 -6.93
CA THR A 821 -4.83 46.05 -6.87
C THR A 821 -6.23 46.21 -7.44
N GLU A 822 -6.71 45.23 -8.20
CA GLU A 822 -7.95 45.32 -8.95
C GLU A 822 -8.54 43.92 -9.10
N LEU A 823 -9.85 43.84 -9.16
CA LEU A 823 -10.64 42.66 -9.44
C LEU A 823 -11.31 42.85 -10.80
N GLN A 824 -11.28 41.84 -11.66
CA GLN A 824 -11.97 41.86 -12.97
C GLN A 824 -12.91 40.67 -13.09
N VAL A 825 -14.07 40.91 -13.71
CA VAL A 825 -15.04 39.88 -14.09
C VAL A 825 -15.24 39.93 -15.60
N LEU A 826 -14.90 38.81 -16.26
CA LEU A 826 -15.02 38.63 -17.70
C LEU A 826 -16.16 37.66 -18.03
N ASN A 827 -16.77 37.80 -19.19
CA ASN A 827 -17.49 36.69 -19.81
C ASN A 827 -16.46 35.63 -20.26
N ARG A 828 -16.56 34.40 -19.74
CA ARG A 828 -15.51 33.38 -19.88
C ARG A 828 -15.46 32.66 -21.24
N GLN A 829 -16.43 32.92 -22.11
CA GLN A 829 -16.48 32.37 -23.47
C GLN A 829 -15.92 33.37 -24.49
N THR A 830 -16.23 34.66 -24.33
CA THR A 830 -15.76 35.74 -25.23
C THR A 830 -14.48 36.44 -24.75
N GLY A 831 -14.15 36.34 -23.46
CA GLY A 831 -13.07 37.09 -22.82
C GLY A 831 -13.38 38.57 -22.58
N LYS A 832 -14.58 39.05 -22.93
CA LYS A 832 -14.97 40.46 -22.78
C LYS A 832 -15.11 40.82 -21.30
N LEU A 833 -14.48 41.94 -20.90
CA LEU A 833 -14.66 42.54 -19.58
C LEU A 833 -16.13 42.98 -19.40
N ILE A 834 -16.73 42.57 -18.29
CA ILE A 834 -18.09 42.98 -17.89
C ILE A 834 -17.97 44.16 -16.91
N TRP A 835 -17.24 43.95 -15.81
CA TRP A 835 -16.97 44.99 -14.83
C TRP A 835 -15.64 44.75 -14.10
N LYS A 836 -15.16 45.78 -13.39
CA LYS A 836 -13.94 45.73 -12.56
C LYS A 836 -14.09 46.59 -11.32
N HIS A 837 -13.38 46.24 -10.25
CA HIS A 837 -13.28 47.01 -9.01
C HIS A 837 -11.82 47.28 -8.65
N THR A 838 -11.44 48.54 -8.47
CA THR A 838 -10.11 48.93 -7.99
C THR A 838 -10.11 48.92 -6.45
N ALA A 839 -9.18 48.19 -5.84
CA ALA A 839 -9.10 48.08 -4.38
C ALA A 839 -8.66 49.40 -3.72
N GLU A 840 -9.23 49.71 -2.55
CA GLU A 840 -8.81 50.83 -1.70
C GLU A 840 -7.43 50.55 -1.08
N MET A 841 -7.12 49.28 -0.78
CA MET A 841 -5.78 48.83 -0.39
C MET A 841 -5.26 47.71 -1.29
N THR A 842 -5.75 46.48 -1.07
CA THR A 842 -5.46 45.30 -1.92
C THR A 842 -6.63 44.32 -1.82
N VAL A 843 -6.85 43.51 -2.85
CA VAL A 843 -7.94 42.50 -2.88
C VAL A 843 -7.41 41.05 -2.80
N PRO A 844 -6.92 40.59 -1.62
CA PRO A 844 -6.25 39.29 -1.51
C PRO A 844 -7.18 38.08 -1.33
N LEU A 845 -8.44 38.27 -0.93
CA LEU A 845 -9.42 37.21 -0.69
C LEU A 845 -10.72 37.50 -1.44
N VAL A 846 -11.26 36.48 -2.11
CA VAL A 846 -12.52 36.51 -2.85
C VAL A 846 -13.27 35.19 -2.59
N ALA A 847 -14.57 35.27 -2.35
CA ALA A 847 -15.53 34.16 -2.34
C ALA A 847 -16.76 34.56 -3.17
N VAL A 848 -17.46 33.61 -3.78
CA VAL A 848 -18.53 33.90 -4.75
C VAL A 848 -19.73 32.97 -4.51
N SER A 849 -20.94 33.54 -4.49
CA SER A 849 -22.22 32.81 -4.48
C SER A 849 -22.76 32.62 -5.91
N SER A 850 -24.02 32.24 -6.07
CA SER A 850 -24.70 32.25 -7.37
C SER A 850 -24.85 33.65 -8.00
N ASP A 851 -24.96 34.70 -7.18
CA ASP A 851 -25.38 36.06 -7.57
C ASP A 851 -24.48 37.19 -7.03
N THR A 852 -23.60 36.89 -6.07
CA THR A 852 -22.88 37.89 -5.26
C THR A 852 -21.40 37.53 -5.16
N LEU A 853 -20.53 38.52 -5.35
CA LEU A 853 -19.10 38.43 -5.11
C LEU A 853 -18.75 39.11 -3.80
N TYR A 854 -18.09 38.36 -2.91
CA TYR A 854 -17.56 38.86 -1.65
C TYR A 854 -16.04 39.02 -1.76
N CYS A 855 -15.49 40.14 -1.32
CA CYS A 855 -14.04 40.32 -1.24
C CYS A 855 -13.59 41.03 0.06
N LEU A 856 -12.40 40.66 0.52
CA LEU A 856 -11.65 41.49 1.47
C LEU A 856 -10.89 42.56 0.67
N ASP A 857 -11.17 43.83 0.97
CA ASP A 857 -10.31 44.96 0.59
C ASP A 857 -9.48 45.35 1.83
N GLY A 858 -8.24 44.85 1.88
CA GLY A 858 -7.43 44.84 3.10
C GLY A 858 -6.09 44.12 2.96
N ILE A 859 -5.32 44.03 4.05
CA ILE A 859 -3.96 43.45 4.08
C ILE A 859 -3.94 42.14 4.90
N LEU A 860 -3.34 41.08 4.35
CA LEU A 860 -3.14 39.79 5.04
C LEU A 860 -2.02 39.83 6.10
N GLU A 861 -2.16 39.11 7.23
CA GLU A 861 -1.18 39.07 8.34
C GLU A 861 0.27 38.77 7.88
N GLY A 862 0.45 37.86 6.91
CA GLY A 862 1.78 37.52 6.38
C GLY A 862 2.42 38.64 5.55
N LEU A 863 1.62 39.29 4.70
CA LEU A 863 2.06 40.44 3.90
C LEU A 863 2.38 41.63 4.82
N PHE A 864 1.56 41.84 5.85
CA PHE A 864 1.77 42.83 6.90
C PHE A 864 3.10 42.63 7.64
N LYS A 865 3.44 41.40 8.07
CA LYS A 865 4.74 41.13 8.74
C LYS A 865 5.94 41.39 7.84
N ASP A 866 5.87 41.02 6.57
CA ASP A 866 6.94 41.29 5.61
C ASP A 866 7.08 42.79 5.30
N TRP A 867 5.98 43.54 5.30
CA TRP A 867 6.00 45.00 5.13
C TRP A 867 6.48 45.72 6.38
N ALA A 868 6.07 45.29 7.58
CA ALA A 868 6.56 45.80 8.85
C ALA A 868 8.08 45.67 8.96
N ARG A 869 8.62 44.47 8.65
CA ARG A 869 10.08 44.22 8.61
C ARG A 869 10.84 45.12 7.62
N ARG A 870 10.17 45.67 6.60
CA ARG A 870 10.77 46.52 5.57
C ARG A 870 10.47 48.02 5.76
N GLY A 871 9.76 48.41 6.82
CA GLY A 871 9.31 49.79 7.03
C GLY A 871 8.27 50.27 6.02
N LEU A 872 7.46 49.37 5.45
CA LEU A 872 6.53 49.62 4.34
C LEU A 872 5.05 49.62 4.75
N VAL A 873 4.75 49.64 6.05
CA VAL A 873 3.38 49.73 6.55
C VAL A 873 2.78 51.06 6.06
N PRO A 874 1.61 51.08 5.41
CA PRO A 874 0.95 52.32 5.04
C PRO A 874 0.67 53.20 6.27
N LYS A 875 0.76 54.53 6.11
CA LYS A 875 0.25 55.49 7.12
C LYS A 875 -1.28 55.53 7.17
N SER A 876 -1.96 54.98 6.15
CA SER A 876 -3.41 54.90 6.07
C SER A 876 -3.94 53.81 7.01
N ASP A 877 -4.96 54.21 7.79
CA ASP A 877 -5.77 53.49 8.78
C ASP A 877 -5.75 51.94 8.76
N PRO A 878 -5.71 51.24 9.92
CA PRO A 878 -5.87 49.77 10.04
C PRO A 878 -7.20 49.18 9.52
N VAL A 879 -8.11 50.02 9.00
CA VAL A 879 -9.43 49.68 8.47
C VAL A 879 -9.35 48.60 7.37
N ARG A 880 -10.20 47.58 7.47
CA ARG A 880 -10.35 46.52 6.47
C ARG A 880 -11.82 46.44 6.08
N TYR A 881 -12.09 46.28 4.80
CA TYR A 881 -13.48 46.19 4.33
C TYR A 881 -13.80 44.80 3.84
N LEU A 882 -14.89 44.23 4.36
CA LEU A 882 -15.65 43.21 3.66
C LEU A 882 -16.61 43.94 2.71
N LYS A 883 -16.62 43.55 1.44
CA LYS A 883 -17.48 44.14 0.41
C LYS A 883 -18.23 43.05 -0.32
N ALA A 884 -19.51 43.29 -0.58
CA ALA A 884 -20.33 42.46 -1.46
C ALA A 884 -20.71 43.26 -2.71
N PHE A 885 -20.59 42.62 -3.88
CA PHE A 885 -21.00 43.17 -5.17
C PHE A 885 -21.98 42.22 -5.83
N ASP A 886 -23.01 42.75 -6.50
CA ASP A 886 -23.78 41.98 -7.47
C ASP A 886 -22.83 41.45 -8.55
N LEU A 887 -22.83 40.12 -8.73
CA LEU A 887 -21.82 39.42 -9.52
C LEU A 887 -21.94 39.73 -11.03
N LYS A 888 -23.14 40.08 -11.51
CA LYS A 888 -23.39 40.36 -12.94
C LYS A 888 -23.07 41.80 -13.32
N THR A 889 -23.42 42.75 -12.46
CA THR A 889 -23.35 44.20 -12.74
C THR A 889 -22.14 44.89 -12.09
N GLY A 890 -21.57 44.32 -11.03
CA GLY A 890 -20.53 44.96 -10.23
C GLY A 890 -21.05 46.06 -9.30
N LYS A 891 -22.37 46.22 -9.14
CA LYS A 891 -22.96 47.16 -8.18
C LYS A 891 -22.62 46.72 -6.76
N LEU A 892 -22.06 47.61 -5.96
CA LEU A 892 -21.83 47.38 -4.52
C LEU A 892 -23.19 47.16 -3.83
N LYS A 893 -23.37 46.02 -3.17
CA LYS A 893 -24.53 45.70 -2.32
C LYS A 893 -24.32 46.28 -0.92
N TRP A 894 -23.16 46.01 -0.30
CA TRP A 894 -22.79 46.54 1.02
C TRP A 894 -21.26 46.59 1.22
N LYS A 895 -20.83 47.40 2.20
CA LYS A 895 -19.44 47.57 2.65
C LYS A 895 -19.43 47.60 4.18
N TYR A 896 -18.75 46.64 4.80
CA TYR A 896 -18.63 46.53 6.26
C TYR A 896 -17.17 46.70 6.70
N THR A 897 -16.93 47.53 7.72
CA THR A 897 -15.59 47.74 8.31
C THR A 897 -15.33 46.69 9.39
N THR A 898 -14.39 45.78 9.15
CA THR A 898 -14.05 44.71 10.10
C THR A 898 -12.77 45.00 10.88
N ASP A 899 -12.85 44.85 12.19
CA ASP A 899 -11.71 44.84 13.13
C ASP A 899 -10.86 43.56 12.97
N LEU A 900 -11.47 42.48 12.51
CA LEU A 900 -10.84 41.18 12.32
C LEU A 900 -9.74 41.26 11.25
N VAL A 901 -8.53 40.80 11.57
CA VAL A 901 -7.48 40.56 10.58
C VAL A 901 -7.85 39.30 9.79
N VAL A 902 -8.73 39.42 8.80
CA VAL A 902 -9.25 38.28 8.01
C VAL A 902 -8.11 37.60 7.25
N THR A 903 -7.92 36.30 7.47
CA THR A 903 -6.95 35.46 6.73
C THR A 903 -7.61 34.32 5.96
N TRP A 904 -8.88 34.03 6.26
CA TRP A 904 -9.74 33.10 5.55
C TRP A 904 -11.16 33.68 5.39
N MET A 905 -11.79 33.39 4.26
CA MET A 905 -13.17 33.80 3.97
C MET A 905 -13.85 32.79 3.05
N ASN A 906 -15.03 32.33 3.44
CA ASN A 906 -15.87 31.42 2.67
C ASN A 906 -17.37 31.70 2.86
N TYR A 907 -18.21 31.15 2.00
CA TYR A 907 -19.64 31.49 1.95
C TYR A 907 -20.54 30.25 1.86
N SER A 908 -21.66 30.30 2.56
CA SER A 908 -22.73 29.29 2.56
C SER A 908 -23.89 29.72 1.67
N THR A 909 -24.05 29.03 0.55
CA THR A 909 -25.16 29.28 -0.39
C THR A 909 -26.52 28.91 0.20
N ASP A 910 -26.58 27.81 0.97
CA ASP A 910 -27.84 27.28 1.49
C ASP A 910 -28.45 28.13 2.62
N HIS A 911 -27.65 29.02 3.23
CA HIS A 911 -28.02 29.79 4.43
C HIS A 911 -27.79 31.30 4.32
N ASP A 912 -27.28 31.79 3.18
CA ASP A 912 -26.85 33.18 2.96
C ASP A 912 -25.90 33.72 4.06
N VAL A 913 -24.82 32.98 4.34
CA VAL A 913 -23.83 33.37 5.37
C VAL A 913 -22.43 33.48 4.79
N LEU A 914 -21.82 34.66 4.93
CA LEU A 914 -20.39 34.90 4.73
C LEU A 914 -19.63 34.68 6.04
N MET A 915 -18.73 33.71 6.06
CA MET A 915 -17.82 33.45 7.17
C MET A 915 -16.48 34.17 6.94
N ALA A 916 -16.02 34.93 7.93
CA ALA A 916 -14.69 35.51 7.97
C ALA A 916 -13.94 35.02 9.22
N SER A 917 -12.69 34.60 9.08
CA SER A 917 -11.94 34.01 10.19
C SER A 917 -10.43 34.26 10.15
N ASN A 918 -9.81 34.07 11.32
CA ASN A 918 -8.37 34.01 11.50
C ASN A 918 -8.01 33.06 12.66
N LYS A 919 -6.73 33.00 13.03
CA LYS A 919 -6.25 32.12 14.12
C LYS A 919 -6.86 32.43 15.50
N LYS A 920 -7.35 33.65 15.73
CA LYS A 920 -7.89 34.14 17.01
C LYS A 920 -9.42 34.09 17.10
N GLY A 921 -10.15 34.07 15.99
CA GLY A 921 -11.60 34.14 16.01
C GLY A 921 -12.27 33.88 14.67
N MET A 922 -13.60 33.90 14.67
CA MET A 922 -14.45 33.83 13.48
C MET A 922 -15.70 34.70 13.68
N VAL A 923 -16.23 35.22 12.58
CA VAL A 923 -17.45 36.04 12.52
C VAL A 923 -18.31 35.54 11.37
N ALA A 924 -19.62 35.46 11.58
CA ALA A 924 -20.62 35.19 10.56
C ALA A 924 -21.35 36.48 10.21
N TYR A 925 -21.47 36.76 8.91
CA TYR A 925 -22.23 37.87 8.38
C TYR A 925 -23.33 37.34 7.44
N ARG A 926 -24.53 37.95 7.46
CA ARG A 926 -25.56 37.68 6.45
C ARG A 926 -25.06 38.17 5.09
N GLY A 927 -25.18 37.35 4.05
CA GLY A 927 -24.63 37.65 2.73
C GLY A 927 -25.41 38.75 1.98
N GLY A 928 -26.72 38.84 2.19
CA GLY A 928 -27.58 39.84 1.57
C GLY A 928 -27.21 41.29 1.87
N ASP A 929 -26.93 41.63 3.14
CA ASP A 929 -26.79 43.00 3.66
C ASP A 929 -25.52 43.26 4.51
N GLY A 930 -24.81 42.22 4.95
CA GLY A 930 -23.61 42.33 5.78
C GLY A 930 -23.87 42.43 7.29
N GLU A 931 -25.10 42.15 7.76
CA GLU A 931 -25.43 42.07 9.19
C GLU A 931 -24.52 41.05 9.92
N GLU A 932 -23.90 41.44 11.04
CA GLU A 932 -23.15 40.48 11.88
C GLU A 932 -24.12 39.59 12.66
N LEU A 933 -24.18 38.31 12.31
CA LEU A 933 -25.08 37.33 12.94
C LEU A 933 -24.54 36.87 14.30
N TRP A 934 -23.25 36.55 14.37
CA TRP A 934 -22.56 36.12 15.58
C TRP A 934 -21.04 36.14 15.42
N ARG A 935 -20.34 36.18 16.56
CA ARG A 935 -18.87 36.21 16.65
C ARG A 935 -18.37 35.27 17.75
N LYS A 936 -17.22 34.62 17.50
CA LYS A 936 -16.53 33.80 18.51
C LYS A 936 -15.02 33.98 18.47
N TYR A 937 -14.41 34.03 19.65
CA TYR A 937 -12.96 33.97 19.84
C TYR A 937 -12.50 32.55 20.17
N SER A 938 -11.27 32.22 19.80
CA SER A 938 -10.69 30.88 19.97
C SER A 938 -9.83 30.80 21.23
N GLU A 939 -10.27 30.02 22.20
CA GLU A 939 -9.52 29.69 23.42
C GLU A 939 -8.60 28.46 23.25
N GLY A 940 -8.85 27.64 22.23
CA GLY A 940 -8.14 26.37 22.01
C GLY A 940 -6.73 26.53 21.41
N LYS A 941 -5.79 25.70 21.89
CA LYS A 941 -4.50 25.50 21.21
C LYS A 941 -4.73 24.63 19.97
N GLY A 942 -4.23 25.07 18.81
CA GLY A 942 -4.30 24.29 17.57
C GLY A 942 -3.59 22.94 17.68
N PHE A 943 -3.99 21.96 16.88
CA PHE A 943 -3.40 20.61 16.91
C PHE A 943 -1.87 20.65 16.64
N LEU A 944 -1.10 19.87 17.41
CA LEU A 944 0.37 19.95 17.48
C LEU A 944 1.09 19.60 16.16
N GLY A 945 1.85 20.55 15.58
CA GLY A 945 2.85 20.25 14.55
C GLY A 945 2.79 21.09 13.26
N HIS A 946 2.00 22.16 13.22
CA HIS A 946 1.94 23.09 12.08
C HIS A 946 2.17 24.54 12.53
N PRO A 947 2.78 25.42 11.72
CA PRO A 947 2.76 26.86 12.00
C PRO A 947 1.32 27.35 12.16
N GLU A 948 1.09 28.09 13.24
CA GLU A 948 -0.23 28.35 13.85
C GLU A 948 -1.21 29.15 12.98
N SER A 949 -0.72 29.80 11.93
CA SER A 949 -1.47 30.73 11.07
C SER A 949 -2.34 30.07 9.98
N TYR A 950 -2.66 28.77 10.09
CA TYR A 950 -3.43 28.01 9.09
C TYR A 950 -4.60 27.21 9.68
N TRP A 951 -4.83 27.33 11.00
CA TRP A 951 -5.99 26.77 11.71
C TRP A 951 -7.22 27.70 11.66
N ASP A 952 -7.11 28.80 10.91
CA ASP A 952 -8.16 29.76 10.62
C ASP A 952 -9.22 29.26 9.64
N ARG A 953 -8.91 28.21 8.88
CA ARG A 953 -9.78 27.67 7.82
C ARG A 953 -10.97 26.89 8.39
N VAL A 954 -12.03 27.62 8.70
CA VAL A 954 -13.35 27.06 9.01
C VAL A 954 -13.95 26.46 7.75
N ILE A 955 -14.64 25.33 7.90
CA ILE A 955 -15.34 24.65 6.81
C ILE A 955 -16.83 24.96 6.92
N VAL A 956 -17.46 25.29 5.81
CA VAL A 956 -18.92 25.44 5.70
C VAL A 956 -19.48 24.13 5.17
N SER A 957 -20.40 23.51 5.92
CA SER A 957 -20.97 22.20 5.58
C SER A 957 -22.44 22.11 5.99
N GLY A 958 -23.34 22.41 5.04
CA GLY A 958 -24.77 22.55 5.32
C GLY A 958 -25.03 23.60 6.40
N ASN A 959 -25.78 23.24 7.45
CA ASN A 959 -26.05 24.12 8.59
C ASN A 959 -24.88 24.26 9.59
N ARG A 960 -23.68 23.70 9.29
CA ARG A 960 -22.54 23.65 10.21
C ARG A 960 -21.37 24.52 9.75
N VAL A 961 -20.78 25.24 10.70
CA VAL A 961 -19.40 25.74 10.61
C VAL A 961 -18.53 24.79 11.43
N ILE A 962 -17.60 24.08 10.77
CA ILE A 962 -16.66 23.17 11.45
C ILE A 962 -15.36 23.93 11.74
N ASP A 963 -15.08 24.10 13.03
CA ASP A 963 -13.85 24.66 13.57
C ASP A 963 -12.81 23.54 13.74
N GLN A 964 -11.60 23.77 13.22
CA GLN A 964 -10.49 22.83 13.27
C GLN A 964 -9.47 23.14 14.37
N ARG A 965 -9.72 24.16 15.20
CA ARG A 965 -8.93 24.49 16.40
C ARG A 965 -9.29 23.47 17.49
N GLY A 966 -8.32 23.08 18.34
CA GLY A 966 -8.44 21.85 19.14
C GLY A 966 -9.19 22.00 20.48
N PRO A 967 -10.03 21.03 20.90
CA PRO A 967 -10.58 19.93 20.08
C PRO A 967 -11.52 20.49 19.00
N GLY A 968 -11.57 19.83 17.84
CA GLY A 968 -12.35 20.33 16.71
C GLY A 968 -13.84 20.26 16.99
N LYS A 969 -14.59 21.31 16.64
CA LYS A 969 -16.00 21.52 17.04
C LYS A 969 -16.85 21.88 15.83
N ALA A 970 -18.17 21.71 15.95
CA ALA A 970 -19.13 22.23 14.98
C ALA A 970 -20.10 23.22 15.66
N TYR A 971 -20.42 24.29 14.96
CA TYR A 971 -21.40 25.31 15.38
C TYR A 971 -22.50 25.45 14.32
N ASN A 972 -23.72 25.78 14.72
CA ASN A 972 -24.78 26.17 13.81
C ASN A 972 -24.38 27.46 13.07
N ILE A 973 -24.51 27.48 11.75
CA ILE A 973 -24.05 28.59 10.92
C ILE A 973 -24.84 29.89 11.10
N LEU A 974 -26.10 29.81 11.51
CA LEU A 974 -26.97 30.97 11.71
C LEU A 974 -26.87 31.57 13.12
N THR A 975 -26.68 30.73 14.15
CA THR A 975 -26.72 31.18 15.56
C THR A 975 -25.36 31.12 16.28
N GLY A 976 -24.41 30.36 15.73
CA GLY A 976 -23.15 30.04 16.41
C GLY A 976 -23.31 29.04 17.57
N GLU A 977 -24.49 28.52 17.88
CA GLU A 977 -24.63 27.55 18.98
C GLU A 977 -23.93 26.21 18.67
N PRO A 978 -23.36 25.50 19.67
CA PRO A 978 -22.72 24.21 19.43
C PRO A 978 -23.68 23.20 18.80
N ILE A 979 -23.24 22.51 17.76
CA ILE A 979 -23.96 21.33 17.27
C ILE A 979 -23.80 20.23 18.32
N LEU A 980 -24.93 19.71 18.81
CA LEU A 980 -24.96 18.59 19.74
C LEU A 980 -25.06 17.26 18.99
N ARG A 981 -24.72 16.18 19.70
CA ARG A 981 -24.94 14.79 19.32
C ARG A 981 -25.29 13.99 20.56
N ARG A 982 -26.03 12.91 20.37
CA ARG A 982 -26.30 11.94 21.42
C ARG A 982 -25.05 11.10 21.71
N ASP A 983 -24.65 11.04 22.98
CA ASP A 983 -23.62 10.13 23.48
C ASP A 983 -24.10 8.68 23.31
N PRO A 984 -23.35 7.81 22.60
CA PRO A 984 -23.83 6.47 22.24
C PRO A 984 -23.87 5.49 23.42
N ILE A 985 -23.19 5.80 24.53
CA ILE A 985 -23.14 4.94 25.71
C ILE A 985 -24.24 5.30 26.71
N THR A 986 -24.37 6.60 26.99
CA THR A 986 -25.22 7.14 28.07
C THR A 986 -26.54 7.73 27.57
N GLY A 987 -26.64 8.01 26.26
CA GLY A 987 -27.83 8.58 25.63
C GLY A 987 -28.07 10.08 25.90
N LYS A 988 -27.14 10.77 26.58
CA LYS A 988 -27.17 12.21 26.87
C LYS A 988 -26.71 13.04 25.68
N GLU A 989 -27.24 14.25 25.52
CA GLU A 989 -26.71 15.20 24.53
C GLU A 989 -25.35 15.76 24.98
N VAL A 990 -24.37 15.74 24.07
CA VAL A 990 -23.01 16.25 24.24
C VAL A 990 -22.59 17.03 22.99
N PRO A 991 -21.65 17.99 23.07
CA PRO A 991 -21.14 18.65 21.88
C PRO A 991 -20.57 17.67 20.83
N TRP A 992 -20.84 17.95 19.56
CA TRP A 992 -20.17 17.28 18.45
C TRP A 992 -18.72 17.75 18.40
N GLU A 993 -17.80 16.84 18.68
CA GLU A 993 -16.36 17.08 18.70
C GLU A 993 -15.63 15.99 17.91
N PHE A 994 -14.48 16.34 17.34
CA PHE A 994 -13.59 15.39 16.67
C PHE A 994 -12.12 15.60 17.03
N THR A 995 -11.34 14.53 16.99
CA THR A 995 -9.92 14.52 17.39
C THR A 995 -9.01 14.11 16.23
N LYS A 996 -7.92 14.85 16.04
CA LYS A 996 -6.79 14.45 15.19
C LYS A 996 -5.64 14.01 16.09
N SER A 997 -5.26 12.73 16.07
CA SER A 997 -4.15 12.21 16.89
C SER A 997 -2.84 12.07 16.10
N GLY A 998 -1.70 12.20 16.80
CA GLY A 998 -0.36 12.12 16.20
C GLY A 998 0.15 13.44 15.61
N HIS A 999 0.99 13.38 14.57
CA HIS A 999 1.46 14.57 13.86
C HIS A 999 0.56 14.95 12.68
N HIS A 1000 0.13 16.20 12.63
CA HIS A 1000 -0.72 16.79 11.60
C HIS A 1000 0.07 17.82 10.79
N CYS A 1001 -0.25 17.97 9.50
CA CYS A 1001 0.39 19.00 8.68
C CYS A 1001 -0.51 19.62 7.60
N ASN A 1002 -1.83 19.38 7.64
CA ASN A 1002 -2.79 19.89 6.66
C ASN A 1002 -4.13 20.27 7.31
N TYR A 1003 -4.91 21.09 6.59
CA TYR A 1003 -6.30 21.38 6.90
C TYR A 1003 -7.20 20.20 6.49
N ALA A 1004 -8.36 20.05 7.13
CA ALA A 1004 -9.35 19.05 6.74
C ALA A 1004 -10.21 19.52 5.55
N ILE A 1005 -10.78 18.55 4.83
CA ILE A 1005 -11.78 18.74 3.77
C ILE A 1005 -13.02 17.94 4.17
N ALA A 1006 -14.20 18.54 4.08
CA ALA A 1006 -15.46 17.86 4.38
C ALA A 1006 -16.12 17.24 3.14
N SER A 1007 -17.05 16.34 3.39
CA SER A 1007 -18.11 15.87 2.52
C SER A 1007 -19.33 15.58 3.40
N PRO A 1008 -20.51 15.27 2.83
CA PRO A 1008 -21.71 14.88 3.59
C PRO A 1008 -21.47 13.78 4.63
N HIS A 1009 -20.49 12.90 4.39
CA HIS A 1009 -20.21 11.74 5.24
C HIS A 1009 -18.86 11.81 5.97
N LEU A 1010 -17.81 12.41 5.38
CA LEU A 1010 -16.44 12.33 5.89
C LEU A 1010 -15.77 13.70 6.01
N LEU A 1011 -15.01 13.88 7.09
CA LEU A 1011 -14.05 14.96 7.27
C LEU A 1011 -12.63 14.38 7.16
N THR A 1012 -11.96 14.57 6.02
CA THR A 1012 -10.67 13.93 5.70
C THR A 1012 -9.48 14.81 6.13
N PHE A 1013 -8.39 14.22 6.64
CA PHE A 1013 -7.19 14.95 7.09
C PHE A 1013 -5.98 14.03 7.37
N ARG A 1014 -4.88 14.60 7.87
CA ARG A 1014 -3.76 13.85 8.44
C ARG A 1014 -3.88 13.63 9.95
N ALA A 1015 -3.77 12.38 10.39
CA ALA A 1015 -3.66 11.96 11.79
C ALA A 1015 -2.52 10.93 11.93
N ALA A 1016 -1.28 11.43 11.99
CA ALA A 1016 -0.03 10.71 11.70
C ALA A 1016 0.06 10.16 10.25
N SER A 1017 -0.81 9.21 9.92
CA SER A 1017 -1.12 8.70 8.57
C SER A 1017 -2.21 9.56 7.91
N ALA A 1018 -2.75 9.10 6.78
CA ALA A 1018 -4.06 9.54 6.32
C ALA A 1018 -5.15 9.10 7.32
N GLY A 1019 -6.24 9.85 7.41
CA GLY A 1019 -7.38 9.54 8.28
C GLY A 1019 -8.60 10.40 7.95
N PHE A 1020 -9.71 10.08 8.60
CA PHE A 1020 -10.97 10.81 8.46
C PHE A 1020 -11.79 10.70 9.73
N THR A 1021 -12.63 11.70 10.00
CA THR A 1021 -13.76 11.60 10.93
C THR A 1021 -15.02 11.32 10.13
N ASP A 1022 -15.84 10.40 10.60
CA ASP A 1022 -17.21 10.19 10.14
C ASP A 1022 -18.12 11.30 10.72
N VAL A 1023 -18.78 12.06 9.85
CA VAL A 1023 -19.46 13.32 10.19
C VAL A 1023 -20.74 13.12 11.02
N GLU A 1024 -21.36 11.95 10.89
CA GLU A 1024 -22.55 11.56 11.65
C GLU A 1024 -22.16 11.20 13.09
N THR A 1025 -21.19 10.32 13.27
CA THR A 1025 -20.81 9.75 14.57
C THR A 1025 -19.83 10.61 15.37
N GLY A 1026 -18.96 11.38 14.69
CA GLY A 1026 -17.80 12.06 15.29
C GLY A 1026 -16.60 11.12 15.53
N ASN A 1027 -16.67 9.86 15.11
CA ASN A 1027 -15.57 8.89 15.27
C ASN A 1027 -14.52 9.05 14.18
N THR A 1028 -13.25 8.98 14.55
CA THR A 1028 -12.09 9.15 13.66
C THR A 1028 -11.39 7.83 13.40
N ALA A 1029 -11.15 7.50 12.13
CA ALA A 1029 -10.40 6.34 11.68
C ALA A 1029 -9.06 6.74 11.03
N ARG A 1030 -8.12 5.78 10.95
CA ARG A 1030 -6.83 5.96 10.27
C ARG A 1030 -6.68 4.99 9.11
N LEU A 1031 -6.31 5.52 7.94
CA LEU A 1031 -5.86 4.73 6.80
C LEU A 1031 -4.33 4.57 6.88
N GLN A 1032 -3.89 3.58 7.65
CA GLN A 1032 -2.47 3.36 7.96
C GLN A 1032 -1.65 2.87 6.75
N GLY A 1033 -0.33 2.98 6.82
CA GLY A 1033 0.56 2.52 5.74
C GLY A 1033 0.71 3.48 4.55
N PHE A 1034 -0.11 4.53 4.42
CA PHE A 1034 0.20 5.71 3.59
C PHE A 1034 -0.03 7.02 4.37
N ARG A 1035 0.16 8.17 3.72
CA ARG A 1035 -0.12 9.51 4.29
C ARG A 1035 -0.55 10.50 3.23
N SER A 1036 -1.33 11.48 3.65
CA SER A 1036 -1.60 12.69 2.87
C SER A 1036 -0.39 13.64 2.80
N GLY A 1037 -0.42 14.58 1.86
CA GLY A 1037 0.57 15.66 1.76
C GLY A 1037 0.49 16.73 2.86
N CYS A 1038 1.35 17.74 2.74
CA CYS A 1038 1.29 18.98 3.55
C CYS A 1038 0.11 19.88 3.12
N ARG A 1039 -0.27 19.84 1.84
CA ARG A 1039 -1.65 20.15 1.42
C ARG A 1039 -2.48 18.88 1.60
N ASN A 1040 -3.76 19.00 1.97
CA ASN A 1040 -4.60 17.81 2.01
C ASN A 1040 -4.79 17.25 0.60
N SER A 1041 -4.47 15.97 0.44
CA SER A 1041 -4.61 15.24 -0.81
C SER A 1041 -5.84 14.34 -0.83
N LEU A 1042 -6.50 14.15 0.31
CA LEU A 1042 -7.68 13.29 0.45
C LEU A 1042 -8.94 14.07 0.02
N ILE A 1043 -9.32 13.96 -1.25
CA ILE A 1043 -10.46 14.73 -1.80
C ILE A 1043 -11.55 13.79 -2.30
N PRO A 1044 -12.73 13.78 -1.64
CA PRO A 1044 -13.94 13.17 -2.18
C PRO A 1044 -14.36 13.86 -3.47
N ALA A 1045 -14.40 13.15 -4.59
CA ALA A 1045 -14.95 13.65 -5.85
C ALA A 1045 -15.18 12.51 -6.86
N ASN A 1046 -16.17 12.66 -7.71
CA ASN A 1046 -16.50 11.76 -8.83
C ASN A 1046 -16.77 10.30 -8.37
N GLY A 1047 -17.27 10.15 -7.14
CA GLY A 1047 -17.58 8.89 -6.46
C GLY A 1047 -16.37 8.19 -5.82
N VAL A 1048 -15.23 8.88 -5.72
CA VAL A 1048 -13.94 8.32 -5.31
C VAL A 1048 -13.26 9.24 -4.28
N LEU A 1049 -12.67 8.65 -3.24
CA LEU A 1049 -11.71 9.38 -2.41
C LEU A 1049 -10.36 9.39 -3.13
N ASN A 1050 -10.06 10.48 -3.80
CA ASN A 1050 -8.81 10.68 -4.53
C ASN A 1050 -7.68 10.96 -3.53
N SER A 1051 -6.50 10.38 -3.73
CA SER A 1051 -5.31 10.65 -2.91
C SER A 1051 -4.01 10.55 -3.74
N PRO A 1052 -3.66 11.59 -4.51
CA PRO A 1052 -2.36 11.69 -5.17
C PRO A 1052 -1.18 11.78 -4.18
N ASN A 1053 0.02 11.47 -4.67
CA ASN A 1053 1.27 11.49 -3.92
C ASN A 1053 1.81 12.91 -3.57
N PHE A 1054 0.98 13.78 -2.98
CA PHE A 1054 1.42 15.07 -2.41
C PHE A 1054 2.37 14.90 -1.20
N ALA A 1055 2.71 13.66 -0.84
CA ALA A 1055 3.76 13.27 0.08
C ALA A 1055 5.18 13.27 -0.54
N HIS A 1056 5.30 13.45 -1.87
CA HIS A 1056 6.53 13.39 -2.65
C HIS A 1056 7.70 14.20 -2.06
N GLY A 1057 8.92 13.69 -2.24
CA GLY A 1057 10.16 14.33 -1.80
C GLY A 1057 10.42 14.26 -0.28
N CYS A 1058 10.05 13.17 0.40
CA CYS A 1058 10.20 13.03 1.85
C CYS A 1058 11.09 11.85 2.32
N VAL A 1059 11.78 12.07 3.43
CA VAL A 1059 12.77 11.11 3.97
C VAL A 1059 12.27 10.29 5.16
N CYS A 1060 11.19 10.70 5.82
CA CYS A 1060 10.62 10.03 7.00
C CYS A 1060 10.32 8.54 6.74
N GLY A 1061 10.56 7.70 7.74
CA GLY A 1061 10.38 6.25 7.66
C GLY A 1061 8.99 5.74 8.00
N TYR A 1062 7.97 6.38 7.45
CA TYR A 1062 6.58 5.92 7.53
C TYR A 1062 5.88 6.25 6.21
N SER A 1063 4.89 5.42 5.86
CA SER A 1063 4.06 5.49 4.65
C SER A 1063 4.73 5.09 3.33
N LEU A 1064 4.04 4.25 2.55
CA LEU A 1064 4.26 4.09 1.11
C LEU A 1064 3.95 5.41 0.40
N PHE A 1065 4.79 5.78 -0.57
CA PHE A 1065 4.68 7.03 -1.32
C PHE A 1065 4.19 6.73 -2.71
N THR A 1066 2.88 6.86 -2.88
CA THR A 1066 2.17 6.47 -4.09
C THR A 1066 0.84 7.22 -4.12
N SER A 1067 0.31 7.41 -5.33
CA SER A 1067 -1.06 7.84 -5.54
C SER A 1067 -1.98 6.63 -5.45
N LEU A 1068 -3.16 6.84 -4.88
CA LEU A 1068 -4.14 5.79 -4.65
C LEU A 1068 -5.55 6.39 -4.55
N ALA A 1069 -6.56 5.53 -4.69
CA ALA A 1069 -7.97 5.89 -4.69
C ALA A 1069 -8.80 4.88 -3.89
N PHE A 1070 -9.90 5.36 -3.30
CA PHE A 1070 -10.84 4.50 -2.56
C PHE A 1070 -12.28 4.66 -3.04
N THR A 1071 -13.06 3.61 -2.85
CA THR A 1071 -14.52 3.61 -2.93
C THR A 1071 -15.11 3.11 -1.61
N HIS A 1072 -16.41 3.32 -1.43
CA HIS A 1072 -17.15 2.72 -0.33
C HIS A 1072 -17.21 1.19 -0.49
N VAL A 1073 -16.67 0.45 0.48
CA VAL A 1073 -16.65 -1.02 0.49
C VAL A 1073 -17.22 -1.50 1.83
N PRO A 1074 -18.52 -1.85 1.91
CA PRO A 1074 -19.18 -2.18 3.18
C PRO A 1074 -18.52 -3.30 4.01
N ARG A 1075 -17.82 -4.22 3.35
CA ARG A 1075 -17.09 -5.35 3.96
C ARG A 1075 -15.62 -5.06 4.30
N ALA A 1076 -15.11 -3.85 3.99
CA ALA A 1076 -13.76 -3.47 4.38
C ALA A 1076 -13.64 -3.31 5.90
N GLU A 1077 -12.46 -3.60 6.43
CA GLU A 1077 -12.18 -3.36 7.83
C GLU A 1077 -12.03 -1.86 8.10
N MET A 1078 -12.63 -1.41 9.20
CA MET A 1078 -12.49 -0.04 9.67
C MET A 1078 -12.56 -0.07 11.19
N TRP A 1079 -11.61 0.65 11.79
CA TRP A 1079 -11.46 0.77 13.23
C TRP A 1079 -11.18 2.24 13.54
N SER A 1080 -11.74 2.70 14.65
CA SER A 1080 -11.87 4.12 14.99
C SER A 1080 -11.51 4.38 16.44
N TYR A 1081 -11.43 5.66 16.76
CA TYR A 1081 -11.37 6.23 18.11
C TYR A 1081 -12.26 7.48 18.09
N SER A 1082 -12.57 8.09 19.23
CA SER A 1082 -13.53 9.20 19.29
C SER A 1082 -13.00 10.40 20.10
N ALA A 1083 -13.82 11.45 20.18
CA ALA A 1083 -13.63 12.55 21.12
C ALA A 1083 -14.37 12.32 22.46
N LEU A 1084 -15.09 11.20 22.62
CA LEU A 1084 -15.89 10.92 23.81
C LEU A 1084 -15.00 10.83 25.05
N LYS A 1085 -15.47 11.43 26.14
CA LYS A 1085 -14.82 11.39 27.45
C LYS A 1085 -15.44 10.28 28.30
N PRO A 1086 -14.71 9.76 29.31
CA PRO A 1086 -15.32 8.92 30.34
C PRO A 1086 -16.52 9.62 30.99
N SER A 1087 -17.58 8.86 31.27
CA SER A 1087 -18.77 9.34 31.96
C SER A 1087 -19.06 8.44 33.15
N ASP A 1088 -19.40 9.06 34.29
CA ASP A 1088 -19.87 8.36 35.49
C ASP A 1088 -21.37 7.97 35.42
N SER A 1089 -22.02 8.22 34.27
CA SER A 1089 -23.47 7.97 34.09
C SER A 1089 -23.76 6.51 33.72
N SER A 1090 -24.97 6.04 34.03
CA SER A 1090 -25.45 4.70 33.69
C SER A 1090 -25.35 4.39 32.19
N VAL A 1091 -24.85 3.19 31.85
CA VAL A 1091 -24.87 2.65 30.49
C VAL A 1091 -26.32 2.44 30.03
N LYS A 1092 -26.68 3.06 28.91
CA LYS A 1092 -27.92 2.80 28.17
C LYS A 1092 -27.69 1.81 27.01
N ARG A 1093 -26.53 1.85 26.36
CA ARG A 1093 -26.14 0.94 25.27
C ARG A 1093 -24.61 0.80 25.22
N LEU A 1094 -24.07 -0.40 25.03
CA LEU A 1094 -22.63 -0.63 24.95
C LEU A 1094 -22.32 -1.91 24.19
N GLY A 1095 -21.31 -1.88 23.33
CA GLY A 1095 -20.66 -3.07 22.81
C GLY A 1095 -19.25 -3.22 23.38
N VAL A 1096 -18.84 -4.46 23.66
CA VAL A 1096 -17.45 -4.83 23.98
C VAL A 1096 -17.01 -5.86 22.95
N ASN A 1097 -16.02 -5.52 22.12
CA ASN A 1097 -15.47 -6.39 21.10
C ASN A 1097 -14.09 -6.92 21.53
N LEU A 1098 -14.04 -8.21 21.84
CA LEU A 1098 -12.86 -8.85 22.42
C LEU A 1098 -11.83 -9.13 21.32
N GLY A 1099 -10.56 -8.75 21.55
CA GLY A 1099 -9.48 -8.89 20.56
C GLY A 1099 -9.52 -7.88 19.41
N ALA A 1100 -10.43 -6.90 19.43
CA ALA A 1100 -10.55 -5.88 18.38
C ALA A 1100 -9.33 -4.95 18.33
N PRO A 1101 -8.99 -4.38 17.15
CA PRO A 1101 -7.87 -3.45 16.97
C PRO A 1101 -8.28 -1.96 17.08
N GLY A 1102 -9.43 -1.66 17.68
CA GLY A 1102 -9.95 -0.31 17.92
C GLY A 1102 -11.49 -0.28 17.98
N ASP A 1103 -12.06 0.86 18.37
CA ASP A 1103 -13.50 1.03 18.53
C ASP A 1103 -14.23 1.03 17.17
N ARG A 1104 -15.51 0.66 17.16
CA ARG A 1104 -16.35 0.80 15.96
C ARG A 1104 -17.81 1.10 16.30
N MET A 1105 -18.38 2.09 15.62
CA MET A 1105 -19.82 2.34 15.68
C MET A 1105 -20.57 1.35 14.78
N ALA A 1106 -21.63 0.74 15.31
CA ALA A 1106 -22.60 -0.05 14.57
C ALA A 1106 -23.78 0.80 14.08
N LYS A 1107 -24.51 0.31 13.07
CA LYS A 1107 -25.63 1.05 12.45
C LYS A 1107 -26.85 1.25 13.35
N ASP A 1108 -26.95 0.46 14.42
CA ASP A 1108 -27.97 0.54 15.47
C ASP A 1108 -27.60 1.55 16.58
N GLY A 1109 -26.48 2.28 16.43
CA GLY A 1109 -25.97 3.22 17.41
C GLY A 1109 -25.14 2.59 18.53
N THR A 1110 -24.89 1.28 18.52
CA THR A 1110 -23.99 0.65 19.50
C THR A 1110 -22.54 1.04 19.20
N LEU A 1111 -21.91 1.76 20.14
CA LEU A 1111 -20.45 1.90 20.14
C LEU A 1111 -19.83 0.64 20.72
N TRP A 1112 -19.12 -0.10 19.89
CA TRP A 1112 -18.33 -1.26 20.29
C TRP A 1112 -16.92 -0.82 20.65
N LEU A 1113 -16.57 -0.93 21.93
CA LEU A 1113 -15.25 -0.63 22.47
C LEU A 1113 -14.29 -1.80 22.26
N ASP A 1114 -13.00 -1.50 22.10
CA ASP A 1114 -11.95 -2.51 22.05
C ASP A 1114 -11.59 -3.08 23.43
N TYR A 1115 -11.38 -4.40 23.52
CA TYR A 1115 -10.87 -5.01 24.75
C TYR A 1115 -9.91 -6.19 24.51
N PRO A 1116 -8.72 -6.22 25.14
CA PRO A 1116 -8.11 -5.14 25.92
C PRO A 1116 -7.82 -3.94 25.02
N SER A 1117 -7.95 -2.72 25.56
CA SER A 1117 -7.84 -1.52 24.72
C SER A 1117 -6.46 -1.42 24.07
N VAL A 1118 -6.44 -1.15 22.77
CA VAL A 1118 -5.25 -1.16 21.94
C VAL A 1118 -4.61 0.23 21.78
N GLY A 1119 -5.15 1.23 22.48
CA GLY A 1119 -4.67 2.59 22.57
C GLY A 1119 -5.34 3.55 21.57
N GLY A 1120 -5.96 4.59 22.10
CA GLY A 1120 -6.71 5.60 21.36
C GLY A 1120 -7.33 6.62 22.30
N SER A 1121 -8.13 7.55 21.76
CA SER A 1121 -9.06 8.33 22.57
C SER A 1121 -10.40 7.60 22.57
N SER A 1122 -10.71 6.93 23.67
CA SER A 1122 -11.88 6.05 23.81
C SER A 1122 -12.54 6.28 25.18
N PRO A 1123 -13.86 6.07 25.31
CA PRO A 1123 -14.54 6.10 26.62
C PRO A 1123 -13.95 5.05 27.58
N ASP A 1124 -13.59 5.48 28.80
CA ASP A 1124 -13.13 4.55 29.85
C ASP A 1124 -14.33 3.86 30.53
N VAL A 1125 -14.75 2.74 29.95
CA VAL A 1125 -15.62 1.77 30.62
C VAL A 1125 -14.74 0.72 31.30
N ARG A 1126 -14.85 0.61 32.63
CA ARG A 1126 -14.09 -0.37 33.40
C ARG A 1126 -14.53 -1.79 33.03
N ILE A 1127 -13.65 -2.53 32.37
CA ILE A 1127 -13.81 -3.93 31.99
C ILE A 1127 -12.65 -4.74 32.58
N THR A 1128 -12.94 -5.83 33.28
CA THR A 1128 -11.93 -6.73 33.85
C THR A 1128 -12.18 -8.17 33.42
N ALA A 1129 -11.10 -8.91 33.15
CA ALA A 1129 -11.13 -10.30 32.72
C ALA A 1129 -10.30 -11.18 33.67
N LYS A 1130 -10.83 -12.35 34.02
CA LYS A 1130 -10.15 -13.39 34.81
C LYS A 1130 -9.90 -14.65 33.98
N GLY A 1131 -8.94 -15.46 34.40
CA GLY A 1131 -8.50 -16.68 33.73
C GLY A 1131 -7.13 -16.51 33.06
N LYS A 1132 -6.90 -17.22 31.95
CA LYS A 1132 -5.72 -17.08 31.08
C LYS A 1132 -6.17 -16.60 29.68
N PRO A 1133 -6.75 -15.39 29.56
CA PRO A 1133 -7.33 -14.93 28.30
C PRO A 1133 -6.27 -14.74 27.20
N ARG A 1134 -6.47 -15.39 26.05
CA ARG A 1134 -5.69 -15.23 24.81
C ARG A 1134 -6.57 -14.62 23.74
N THR A 1135 -6.19 -13.45 23.22
CA THR A 1135 -6.90 -12.82 22.10
C THR A 1135 -6.57 -13.51 20.77
N PHE A 1136 -7.55 -13.58 19.88
CA PHE A 1136 -7.38 -13.94 18.48
C PHE A 1136 -8.03 -12.89 17.58
N ARG A 1137 -7.53 -12.77 16.35
CA ARG A 1137 -8.11 -11.94 15.29
C ARG A 1137 -7.88 -12.59 13.93
N GLN A 1138 -8.95 -12.69 13.17
CA GLN A 1138 -9.01 -13.07 11.77
C GLN A 1138 -9.48 -11.87 10.95
N HIS A 1139 -9.40 -11.96 9.63
CA HIS A 1139 -9.96 -10.93 8.76
C HIS A 1139 -11.47 -11.10 8.62
N THR A 1140 -12.22 -10.00 8.68
CA THR A 1140 -13.70 -9.97 8.64
C THR A 1140 -14.28 -10.74 7.44
N SER A 1141 -13.59 -10.80 6.30
CA SER A 1141 -14.07 -11.51 5.10
C SER A 1141 -14.07 -13.04 5.20
N LEU A 1142 -13.39 -13.62 6.19
CA LEU A 1142 -13.45 -15.06 6.48
C LEU A 1142 -14.75 -15.41 7.22
N VAL A 1143 -15.35 -14.45 7.93
CA VAL A 1143 -16.49 -14.68 8.80
C VAL A 1143 -17.83 -14.54 8.07
N THR A 1144 -18.65 -15.59 8.15
CA THR A 1144 -20.04 -15.57 7.72
C THR A 1144 -20.94 -15.19 8.90
N ALA A 1145 -21.58 -14.02 8.82
CA ALA A 1145 -22.51 -13.52 9.83
C ALA A 1145 -23.70 -12.82 9.17
N LYS A 1146 -24.86 -12.79 9.85
CA LYS A 1146 -26.00 -11.96 9.43
C LYS A 1146 -25.65 -10.46 9.57
N ASP A 1147 -25.21 -10.10 10.77
CA ASP A 1147 -24.77 -8.76 11.17
C ASP A 1147 -23.51 -8.88 12.04
N HIS A 1148 -22.78 -7.78 12.25
CA HIS A 1148 -21.61 -7.71 13.15
C HIS A 1148 -20.52 -8.78 12.91
N GLY A 1149 -20.29 -9.20 11.66
CA GLY A 1149 -19.22 -10.16 11.32
C GLY A 1149 -17.81 -9.73 11.73
N TRP A 1150 -17.58 -8.42 11.86
CA TRP A 1150 -16.33 -7.83 12.38
C TRP A 1150 -16.20 -7.88 13.91
N VAL A 1151 -17.28 -8.14 14.66
CA VAL A 1151 -17.22 -8.54 16.07
C VAL A 1151 -16.83 -10.02 16.14
N ALA A 1152 -17.47 -10.85 15.32
CA ALA A 1152 -17.20 -12.28 15.26
C ALA A 1152 -15.81 -12.65 14.66
N SER A 1153 -15.09 -11.71 14.03
CA SER A 1153 -13.72 -11.93 13.51
C SER A 1153 -12.61 -11.76 14.56
N SER A 1154 -12.93 -11.28 15.76
CA SER A 1154 -12.00 -11.22 16.89
C SER A 1154 -12.62 -11.86 18.12
N GLY A 1155 -11.80 -12.31 19.06
CA GLY A 1155 -12.32 -12.85 20.32
C GLY A 1155 -11.23 -13.16 21.32
N VAL A 1156 -11.64 -13.80 22.42
CA VAL A 1156 -10.76 -14.31 23.46
C VAL A 1156 -11.11 -15.77 23.76
N THR A 1157 -10.08 -16.61 23.86
CA THR A 1157 -10.15 -17.95 24.46
C THR A 1157 -9.58 -17.93 25.88
N GLY A 1158 -10.00 -18.83 26.77
CA GLY A 1158 -9.43 -18.97 28.13
C GLY A 1158 -9.86 -17.91 29.14
N LEU A 1159 -10.88 -17.15 28.78
CA LEU A 1159 -11.65 -16.27 29.66
C LEU A 1159 -12.51 -17.11 30.61
N GLN A 1160 -12.47 -16.83 31.91
CA GLN A 1160 -13.30 -17.48 32.94
C GLN A 1160 -14.43 -16.55 33.41
N THR A 1161 -14.12 -15.28 33.67
CA THR A 1161 -15.10 -14.24 34.04
C THR A 1161 -14.74 -12.96 33.29
N LEU A 1162 -15.75 -12.29 32.74
CA LEU A 1162 -15.69 -10.91 32.27
C LEU A 1162 -16.64 -10.06 33.13
N THR A 1163 -16.11 -8.98 33.72
CA THR A 1163 -16.91 -8.02 34.51
C THR A 1163 -16.91 -6.67 33.81
N ILE A 1164 -18.10 -6.12 33.55
CA ILE A 1164 -18.30 -4.84 32.86
C ILE A 1164 -19.05 -3.89 33.80
N ARG A 1165 -18.47 -2.71 34.09
CA ARG A 1165 -19.13 -1.67 34.88
C ARG A 1165 -20.21 -0.97 34.05
N LEU A 1166 -21.45 -1.07 34.50
CA LEU A 1166 -22.63 -0.43 33.90
C LEU A 1166 -22.96 0.90 34.56
N ASP A 1167 -22.67 1.05 35.85
CA ASP A 1167 -22.91 2.26 36.62
C ASP A 1167 -21.91 2.34 37.79
N LYS A 1168 -21.54 3.55 38.22
CA LYS A 1168 -20.57 3.78 39.30
C LYS A 1168 -21.22 3.81 40.69
N THR A 1169 -22.50 4.14 40.79
CA THR A 1169 -23.21 4.42 42.05
C THR A 1169 -24.56 3.70 42.19
N ALA A 1170 -25.08 3.06 41.13
CA ALA A 1170 -26.33 2.31 41.19
C ALA A 1170 -26.31 1.20 42.24
N LYS A 1171 -27.26 1.28 43.19
CA LYS A 1171 -27.50 0.26 44.22
C LYS A 1171 -28.63 -0.70 43.87
N ALA A 1172 -29.60 -0.26 43.06
CA ALA A 1172 -30.71 -1.08 42.61
C ALA A 1172 -30.39 -1.73 41.25
N PRO A 1173 -30.81 -2.98 41.01
CA PRO A 1173 -30.64 -3.61 39.71
C PRO A 1173 -31.58 -3.01 38.66
N ARG A 1174 -31.09 -2.85 37.44
CA ARG A 1174 -31.86 -2.53 36.24
C ARG A 1174 -31.86 -3.72 35.28
N SER A 1175 -32.89 -3.83 34.45
CA SER A 1175 -33.00 -4.84 33.40
C SER A 1175 -32.20 -4.45 32.16
N TYR A 1176 -31.51 -5.42 31.56
CA TYR A 1176 -30.76 -5.29 30.32
C TYR A 1176 -31.07 -6.45 29.37
N THR A 1177 -31.13 -6.14 28.07
CA THR A 1177 -30.95 -7.13 27.01
C THR A 1177 -29.45 -7.28 26.77
N VAL A 1178 -28.94 -8.49 26.91
CA VAL A 1178 -27.53 -8.85 26.69
C VAL A 1178 -27.44 -9.77 25.47
N ARG A 1179 -26.54 -9.46 24.52
CA ARG A 1179 -26.24 -10.35 23.39
C ARG A 1179 -24.80 -10.82 23.45
N LEU A 1180 -24.60 -12.14 23.41
CA LEU A 1180 -23.28 -12.76 23.39
C LEU A 1180 -22.99 -13.27 21.98
N HIS A 1181 -21.84 -12.86 21.45
CA HIS A 1181 -21.35 -13.22 20.12
C HIS A 1181 -20.30 -14.31 20.24
N PHE A 1182 -20.47 -15.37 19.45
CA PHE A 1182 -19.53 -16.50 19.36
C PHE A 1182 -19.24 -16.83 17.90
N CYS A 1183 -18.01 -17.24 17.61
CA CYS A 1183 -17.57 -17.71 16.31
C CYS A 1183 -16.31 -18.55 16.53
N GLU A 1184 -16.34 -19.83 16.17
CA GLU A 1184 -15.20 -20.73 16.30
C GLU A 1184 -14.10 -20.34 15.28
N PRO A 1185 -12.88 -19.98 15.70
CA PRO A 1185 -11.78 -19.69 14.79
C PRO A 1185 -11.01 -20.93 14.33
N ASP A 1186 -10.95 -21.97 15.16
CA ASP A 1186 -10.05 -23.12 15.05
C ASP A 1186 -10.73 -24.32 14.36
N ASP A 1187 -10.00 -25.42 14.12
CA ASP A 1187 -10.53 -26.64 13.47
C ASP A 1187 -11.00 -27.70 14.48
N VAL A 1188 -11.81 -27.28 15.46
CA VAL A 1188 -12.34 -28.19 16.49
C VAL A 1188 -13.61 -28.89 16.01
N LYS A 1189 -13.76 -30.16 16.38
CA LYS A 1189 -14.97 -30.95 16.13
C LYS A 1189 -16.03 -30.67 17.21
N PRO A 1190 -17.33 -30.89 16.92
CA PRO A 1190 -18.36 -30.92 17.94
C PRO A 1190 -17.97 -31.82 19.13
N GLY A 1191 -18.25 -31.36 20.35
CA GLY A 1191 -17.88 -31.98 21.62
C GLY A 1191 -16.49 -31.62 22.14
N GLN A 1192 -15.60 -31.01 21.34
CA GLN A 1192 -14.23 -30.67 21.79
C GLN A 1192 -14.15 -29.32 22.54
N ARG A 1193 -15.12 -28.43 22.37
CA ARG A 1193 -15.21 -27.14 23.08
C ARG A 1193 -16.63 -26.93 23.62
N VAL A 1194 -16.85 -27.32 24.87
CA VAL A 1194 -18.15 -27.34 25.53
C VAL A 1194 -18.05 -26.59 26.86
N PHE A 1195 -18.91 -25.59 27.08
CA PHE A 1195 -18.89 -24.78 28.28
C PHE A 1195 -20.26 -24.21 28.64
N ASP A 1196 -20.49 -23.94 29.91
CA ASP A 1196 -21.69 -23.23 30.38
C ASP A 1196 -21.42 -21.72 30.36
N VAL A 1197 -22.49 -20.94 30.20
CA VAL A 1197 -22.46 -19.48 30.26
C VAL A 1197 -23.42 -18.99 31.34
N ARG A 1198 -22.92 -18.12 32.23
CA ARG A 1198 -23.72 -17.50 33.30
C ARG A 1198 -23.72 -15.98 33.18
N LEU A 1199 -24.86 -15.35 33.43
CA LEU A 1199 -25.02 -13.90 33.50
C LEU A 1199 -25.48 -13.50 34.90
N GLY A 1200 -24.70 -12.66 35.59
CA GLY A 1200 -25.00 -12.28 36.98
C GLY A 1200 -25.11 -13.50 37.92
N GLY A 1201 -24.30 -14.53 37.69
CA GLY A 1201 -24.33 -15.81 38.42
C GLY A 1201 -25.41 -16.82 37.99
N LYS A 1202 -26.42 -16.41 37.20
CA LYS A 1202 -27.49 -17.32 36.71
C LYS A 1202 -27.06 -18.04 35.43
N SER A 1203 -27.27 -19.35 35.37
CA SER A 1203 -27.08 -20.15 34.15
C SER A 1203 -28.00 -19.67 33.04
N VAL A 1204 -27.47 -19.43 31.83
CA VAL A 1204 -28.24 -19.01 30.65
C VAL A 1204 -27.96 -19.83 29.40
N LEU A 1205 -26.83 -20.54 29.35
CA LEU A 1205 -26.55 -21.61 28.39
C LEU A 1205 -25.82 -22.72 29.14
N GLU A 1206 -26.22 -23.96 28.89
CA GLU A 1206 -25.57 -25.14 29.45
C GLU A 1206 -25.10 -26.04 28.30
N GLU A 1207 -23.94 -26.66 28.48
CA GLU A 1207 -23.30 -27.54 27.49
C GLU A 1207 -23.15 -26.88 26.10
N PHE A 1208 -22.87 -25.57 26.08
CA PHE A 1208 -22.85 -24.82 24.83
C PHE A 1208 -21.63 -25.15 23.98
N ASP A 1209 -21.91 -25.61 22.76
CA ASP A 1209 -20.94 -25.90 21.71
C ASP A 1209 -21.26 -25.06 20.46
N VAL A 1210 -20.30 -24.21 20.09
CA VAL A 1210 -20.38 -23.32 18.92
C VAL A 1210 -20.39 -24.15 17.63
N MET A 1211 -19.55 -25.18 17.53
CA MET A 1211 -19.41 -26.02 16.33
C MET A 1211 -20.59 -26.96 16.12
N ALA A 1212 -21.14 -27.55 17.19
CA ALA A 1212 -22.41 -28.28 17.11
C ALA A 1212 -23.55 -27.37 16.60
N THR A 1213 -23.57 -26.11 17.04
CA THR A 1213 -24.57 -25.11 16.63
C THR A 1213 -24.40 -24.67 15.17
N THR A 1214 -23.18 -24.34 14.74
CA THR A 1214 -22.93 -23.71 13.43
C THR A 1214 -22.74 -24.71 12.30
N ARG A 1215 -22.27 -25.93 12.64
CA ARG A 1215 -21.75 -27.00 11.76
C ARG A 1215 -20.51 -26.63 10.93
N THR A 1216 -19.93 -25.46 11.17
CA THR A 1216 -18.73 -24.98 10.47
C THR A 1216 -18.07 -23.85 11.26
N ARG A 1217 -16.74 -23.80 11.23
CA ARG A 1217 -15.97 -22.68 11.79
C ARG A 1217 -16.21 -21.40 10.98
N HIS A 1218 -15.79 -20.26 11.53
CA HIS A 1218 -15.94 -18.92 10.91
C HIS A 1218 -17.40 -18.51 10.63
N LYS A 1219 -18.39 -19.21 11.17
CA LYS A 1219 -19.80 -18.83 11.13
C LYS A 1219 -20.21 -18.27 12.48
N ALA A 1220 -20.64 -17.01 12.50
CA ALA A 1220 -21.04 -16.33 13.71
C ALA A 1220 -22.39 -16.85 14.22
N VAL A 1221 -22.50 -16.94 15.55
CA VAL A 1221 -23.76 -17.17 16.26
C VAL A 1221 -23.91 -16.14 17.37
N VAL A 1222 -25.13 -15.62 17.53
CA VAL A 1222 -25.49 -14.66 18.58
C VAL A 1222 -26.56 -15.30 19.46
N ARG A 1223 -26.45 -15.07 20.77
CA ARG A 1223 -27.43 -15.48 21.78
C ARG A 1223 -27.92 -14.23 22.53
N GLU A 1224 -29.22 -13.97 22.47
CA GLU A 1224 -29.88 -12.83 23.12
C GLU A 1224 -30.58 -13.28 24.39
N PHE A 1225 -30.38 -12.53 25.48
CA PHE A 1225 -31.00 -12.74 26.78
C PHE A 1225 -31.65 -11.42 27.22
N LYS A 1226 -32.94 -11.44 27.55
CA LYS A 1226 -33.70 -10.26 28.00
C LYS A 1226 -33.89 -10.27 29.51
N LYS A 1227 -34.23 -9.12 30.10
CA LYS A 1227 -34.48 -8.96 31.54
C LYS A 1227 -33.32 -9.43 32.43
N VAL A 1228 -32.08 -9.29 31.95
CA VAL A 1228 -30.87 -9.59 32.73
C VAL A 1228 -30.71 -8.47 33.77
N ALA A 1229 -30.91 -8.81 35.04
CA ALA A 1229 -30.82 -7.85 36.14
C ALA A 1229 -29.36 -7.61 36.56
N ALA A 1230 -28.91 -6.36 36.50
CA ALA A 1230 -27.58 -5.94 36.95
C ALA A 1230 -27.63 -4.53 37.57
N ALA A 1231 -26.83 -4.28 38.61
CA ALA A 1231 -26.74 -2.98 39.28
C ALA A 1231 -25.53 -2.18 38.74
N SER A 1232 -24.46 -2.06 39.52
CA SER A 1232 -23.22 -1.38 39.12
C SER A 1232 -22.39 -2.14 38.08
N GLU A 1233 -22.39 -3.48 38.13
CA GLU A 1233 -21.58 -4.33 37.26
C GLU A 1233 -22.38 -5.53 36.74
N LEU A 1234 -22.08 -5.97 35.51
CA LEU A 1234 -22.52 -7.25 34.94
C LEU A 1234 -21.34 -8.23 34.91
N THR A 1235 -21.52 -9.43 35.46
CA THR A 1235 -20.58 -10.54 35.31
C THR A 1235 -21.06 -11.53 34.25
N ILE A 1236 -20.11 -12.03 33.47
CA ILE A 1236 -20.30 -13.05 32.44
C ILE A 1236 -19.28 -14.15 32.71
N ASP A 1237 -19.73 -15.30 33.19
CA ASP A 1237 -18.87 -16.43 33.53
C ASP A 1237 -18.95 -17.51 32.45
N LEU A 1238 -17.79 -18.04 32.05
CA LEU A 1238 -17.64 -19.14 31.09
C LEU A 1238 -17.03 -20.35 31.83
N VAL A 1239 -17.85 -21.36 32.08
CA VAL A 1239 -17.45 -22.54 32.88
C VAL A 1239 -17.15 -23.69 31.94
N ALA A 1240 -15.86 -24.00 31.77
CA ALA A 1240 -15.42 -25.10 30.91
C ALA A 1240 -15.95 -26.47 31.40
N ARG A 1241 -16.55 -27.25 30.49
CA ARG A 1241 -16.78 -28.70 30.66
C ARG A 1241 -15.72 -29.51 29.91
N THR A 1242 -15.47 -29.13 28.66
CA THR A 1242 -14.44 -29.75 27.79
C THR A 1242 -13.78 -28.67 26.93
N GLY A 1243 -12.45 -28.71 26.82
CA GLY A 1243 -11.69 -27.70 26.07
C GLY A 1243 -11.66 -26.33 26.72
N ILE A 1244 -11.29 -25.31 25.94
CA ILE A 1244 -11.09 -23.93 26.41
C ILE A 1244 -12.27 -23.05 25.95
N PRO A 1245 -13.03 -22.37 26.83
CA PRO A 1245 -14.13 -21.50 26.42
C PRO A 1245 -13.69 -20.35 25.52
N LEU A 1246 -14.60 -19.85 24.68
CA LEU A 1246 -14.38 -18.66 23.83
C LEU A 1246 -15.56 -17.69 23.90
N LEU A 1247 -15.27 -16.40 23.69
CA LEU A 1247 -16.25 -15.33 23.49
C LEU A 1247 -15.68 -14.27 22.54
N ASN A 1248 -16.51 -13.77 21.61
CA ASN A 1248 -16.08 -12.77 20.62
C ASN A 1248 -16.51 -11.35 21.02
N GLY A 1249 -17.71 -11.18 21.55
CA GLY A 1249 -18.18 -9.88 21.98
C GLY A 1249 -19.48 -9.92 22.77
N VAL A 1250 -19.76 -8.79 23.41
CA VAL A 1250 -20.92 -8.59 24.29
C VAL A 1250 -21.60 -7.29 23.89
N GLU A 1251 -22.88 -7.34 23.54
CA GLU A 1251 -23.74 -6.15 23.48
C GLU A 1251 -24.61 -6.08 24.73
N ILE A 1252 -24.76 -4.88 25.28
CA ILE A 1252 -25.59 -4.59 26.44
C ILE A 1252 -26.50 -3.41 26.05
N VAL A 1253 -27.81 -3.62 26.07
CA VAL A 1253 -28.82 -2.58 25.86
C VAL A 1253 -29.72 -2.54 27.07
N ALA A 1254 -29.82 -1.39 27.72
CA ALA A 1254 -30.61 -1.26 28.92
C ALA A 1254 -32.10 -1.16 28.58
N GLU A 1255 -32.91 -2.00 29.20
CA GLU A 1255 -34.37 -2.02 29.01
C GLU A 1255 -34.99 -0.81 29.76
N ASP A 1256 -36.10 -0.31 29.24
CA ASP A 1256 -36.86 0.80 29.83
C ASP A 1256 -37.92 0.29 30.81
#